data_AF-A0A9E2RC25-F1
#
_entry.id   AF-A0A9E2RC25-F1
#
_cell.length_a   1.000
_cell.length_b   1.000
_cell.length_c   1.000
_cell.angle_alpha   90.00
_cell.angle_beta   90.00
_cell.angle_gamma   90.00
#
_symmetry.space_group_name_H-M   'P 1'
#
loop_
_entity.id
_entity.type
_entity.pdbx_description
1 polymer ?
#
loop_
_entity_poly.entity_id
_entity_poly.type
_entity_poly.pdbx_seq_one_letter_code
_entity_poly.pdbx_strand_id
1 'polypeptide(L)'
;MNAKLAIVAVCGLAAGAANAQVGRVVNISGATLLENYVRSVASTNDYIDVDGDGQAGILGSASPDQLAPGGPTGLAGQYWVIQYRVVGSVNGFNELTRFGSPNYVTTDSFDVNGILGAAPTSNDPNPGVATAAYNNRTLYITNGVQTGFYNAGNPGGAPNRSTSLLNPLGTYASPPSGSAGGIAIDIAPLDVASSWAVRKTGAPAWDADPFDAGYGTNAKVSVNKSGTTSGAGLSNGLPGLNGRNLFDPTNPGAANSNTIFDNELAFAPIAPVISFGTGIRQITMTQLQHHFGTGRGINGENLMVITRDVGSGTRNAFENCIGQDPSYGVGENVGGLSTTSAQNNLGAAFLPSNKGSNGGMEATLRNVRLGIGYVGTERGVTGSGSGSWLSTGALEIAEVKNDIYGGTAFVRPTTSNLLNNNANGWVIGGQAVLASIGDPRAEPTNVGGDGLTTPRMVNTAAAAYLNNIRKSIAAFVAVPNAPTNDFMPGEYAATQFILLAAIDNLHPGTDPASLIPNPNFNAALKSYTLGNNVHNNSAFASFNTTASGRVPTRTTGAVYSDGVAGGANYINQAGSSIAYGSVLTLRNKIAGDFSGNGLRDSGDVIEMLKAFRQRNGGPAWTAPAGTGALAGALSSDAIIEVLGDFQGDGNFNTADVRYFADGLFLVSGNLDRRAGFTQVDTDWNTLTGSSNFFATTLPATVGGPRVYKAGDSRADIAGAVGTTPGFAPVGNDGIVDGKDITYIMAQYRAGDVAWSNLGQAVNADLSADMTGDLLINRDDVTDVLSNVLCTRWWDVNLDGVVDATDQGIAQANIGNAGGWSQGDVDGDGTVTAADVAVICGADFNGDASVDFFDYLDFVAAFSANTCIADFNGDASIDFFDYLDFVASFSGGC
;
A
#
# COMPACT_ATOMS: atom_id res chain seq x y z
N MET A 1 69.47 -46.72 -26.69
CA MET A 1 70.11 -45.44 -26.33
C MET A 1 69.06 -44.65 -25.55
N ASN A 2 69.06 -44.67 -24.21
CA ASN A 2 69.79 -43.76 -23.30
C ASN A 2 69.50 -42.28 -23.63
N ALA A 3 69.00 -41.40 -22.73
CA ALA A 3 68.77 -41.47 -21.28
C ALA A 3 67.97 -40.24 -20.76
N LYS A 4 67.16 -40.44 -19.70
CA LYS A 4 66.86 -39.59 -18.50
C LYS A 4 66.23 -38.19 -18.71
N LEU A 5 65.09 -37.79 -18.13
CA LEU A 5 64.47 -37.89 -16.79
C LEU A 5 65.12 -37.03 -15.66
N ALA A 6 64.44 -35.90 -15.40
CA ALA A 6 64.07 -35.27 -14.10
C ALA A 6 64.94 -34.23 -13.36
N ILE A 7 64.17 -33.37 -12.63
CA ILE A 7 64.44 -32.56 -11.41
C ILE A 7 64.85 -31.09 -11.67
N VAL A 8 64.27 -30.03 -11.09
CA VAL A 8 63.19 -29.82 -10.09
C VAL A 8 62.70 -28.35 -10.16
N ALA A 9 61.52 -28.15 -9.60
CA ALA A 9 60.79 -26.91 -9.37
C ALA A 9 61.52 -25.79 -8.56
N VAL A 10 60.85 -24.63 -8.58
CA VAL A 10 60.90 -23.49 -7.64
C VAL A 10 61.75 -22.28 -8.07
N CYS A 11 61.07 -21.36 -8.76
CA CYS A 11 60.89 -19.96 -8.37
C CYS A 11 59.40 -19.64 -8.64
N GLY A 12 58.51 -19.67 -7.65
CA GLY A 12 58.24 -18.53 -6.76
C GLY A 12 57.11 -17.66 -7.34
N LEU A 13 55.85 -18.11 -7.28
CA LEU A 13 54.85 -17.58 -6.32
C LEU A 13 54.67 -16.05 -6.38
N ALA A 14 53.96 -15.61 -7.42
CA ALA A 14 52.98 -14.52 -7.36
C ALA A 14 52.08 -14.63 -8.61
N ALA A 15 51.32 -15.72 -8.74
CA ALA A 15 50.22 -15.77 -9.71
C ALA A 15 49.05 -14.95 -9.11
N GLY A 16 49.18 -13.62 -9.14
CA GLY A 16 48.02 -12.76 -9.00
C GLY A 16 47.09 -13.06 -10.16
N ALA A 17 45.82 -13.37 -9.87
CA ALA A 17 44.80 -13.54 -10.88
C ALA A 17 44.75 -12.27 -11.75
N ALA A 18 45.22 -12.37 -13.00
CA ALA A 18 45.12 -11.28 -13.95
C ALA A 18 43.63 -11.04 -14.26
N ASN A 19 43.11 -9.89 -13.83
CA ASN A 19 41.74 -9.49 -14.12
C ASN A 19 41.64 -9.07 -15.59
N ALA A 20 40.71 -9.64 -16.35
CA ALA A 20 40.49 -9.23 -17.75
C ALA A 20 39.70 -7.90 -17.80
N GLN A 21 40.09 -6.99 -18.70
CA GLN A 21 39.35 -5.77 -18.99
C GLN A 21 38.33 -6.02 -20.10
N VAL A 22 37.05 -5.64 -19.89
CA VAL A 22 35.93 -6.14 -20.74
C VAL A 22 34.97 -5.07 -21.28
N GLY A 23 35.30 -3.79 -21.15
CA GLY A 23 34.47 -2.64 -21.57
C GLY A 23 34.37 -1.57 -20.49
N ARG A 24 33.49 -0.57 -20.65
CA ARG A 24 33.22 0.48 -19.65
C ARG A 24 31.96 0.16 -18.85
N VAL A 25 32.07 0.12 -17.52
CA VAL A 25 30.98 -0.28 -16.63
C VAL A 25 30.00 0.87 -16.41
N VAL A 26 28.71 0.56 -16.53
CA VAL A 26 27.58 1.41 -16.12
C VAL A 26 26.75 0.61 -15.12
N ASN A 27 26.69 1.07 -13.87
CA ASN A 27 25.89 0.44 -12.84
C ASN A 27 24.57 1.18 -12.66
N ILE A 28 23.49 0.43 -12.80
CA ILE A 28 22.12 0.91 -12.73
C ILE A 28 21.45 0.18 -11.56
N SER A 29 20.72 0.90 -10.70
CA SER A 29 19.94 0.29 -9.62
C SER A 29 18.58 0.96 -9.46
N GLY A 30 17.48 0.22 -9.57
CA GLY A 30 16.16 0.82 -9.41
C GLY A 30 14.97 0.00 -9.89
N ALA A 31 14.06 0.71 -10.56
CA ALA A 31 12.69 0.33 -10.87
C ALA A 31 12.50 -0.92 -11.75
N THR A 32 11.64 -1.85 -11.33
CA THR A 32 11.22 -2.99 -12.17
C THR A 32 10.66 -2.58 -13.53
N LEU A 33 10.08 -1.38 -13.65
CA LEU A 33 9.53 -0.85 -14.90
C LEU A 33 10.55 -0.88 -16.05
N LEU A 34 11.82 -0.56 -15.77
CA LEU A 34 12.87 -0.51 -16.78
C LEU A 34 13.48 -1.85 -17.15
N GLU A 35 13.10 -2.93 -16.45
CA GLU A 35 13.78 -4.21 -16.61
C GLU A 35 13.74 -4.73 -18.04
N ASN A 36 12.56 -4.72 -18.68
CA ASN A 36 12.43 -5.16 -20.07
C ASN A 36 13.25 -4.30 -21.03
N TYR A 37 13.35 -3.01 -20.76
CA TYR A 37 14.13 -2.08 -21.57
C TYR A 37 15.61 -2.37 -21.49
N VAL A 38 16.20 -2.35 -20.29
CA VAL A 38 17.64 -2.56 -20.07
C VAL A 38 18.08 -3.96 -20.51
N ARG A 39 17.16 -4.94 -20.54
CA ARG A 39 17.43 -6.30 -21.04
C ARG A 39 17.35 -6.42 -22.56
N SER A 40 16.86 -5.41 -23.26
CA SER A 40 16.75 -5.45 -24.72
C SER A 40 18.11 -5.20 -25.39
N VAL A 41 18.30 -5.77 -26.58
CA VAL A 41 19.43 -5.44 -27.46
C VAL A 41 19.36 -3.96 -27.85
N ALA A 42 18.16 -3.44 -28.11
CA ALA A 42 17.93 -2.05 -28.52
C ALA A 42 18.44 -1.02 -27.50
N SER A 43 18.40 -1.30 -26.19
CA SER A 43 18.86 -0.36 -25.15
C SER A 43 20.33 0.02 -25.23
N THR A 44 21.13 -0.77 -25.93
CA THR A 44 22.58 -0.57 -26.11
C THR A 44 22.97 -0.48 -27.58
N ASN A 45 22.01 -0.29 -28.49
CA ASN A 45 22.30 0.04 -29.88
C ASN A 45 22.78 1.49 -29.99
N ASP A 46 23.85 1.71 -30.74
CA ASP A 46 24.48 3.02 -30.85
C ASP A 46 23.69 3.95 -31.78
N TYR A 47 23.13 5.01 -31.19
CA TYR A 47 22.48 6.08 -31.93
C TYR A 47 23.42 7.25 -32.18
N ILE A 48 24.41 7.51 -31.32
CA ILE A 48 25.20 8.75 -31.32
C ILE A 48 26.68 8.59 -31.69
N ASP A 49 27.14 7.39 -32.05
CA ASP A 49 28.55 7.06 -32.36
C ASP A 49 29.44 7.23 -31.12
N VAL A 50 29.07 6.54 -30.04
CA VAL A 50 29.70 6.62 -28.72
C VAL A 50 31.14 6.12 -28.74
N ASP A 51 31.43 5.06 -29.52
CA ASP A 51 32.76 4.47 -29.59
C ASP A 51 33.62 5.07 -30.73
N GLY A 52 33.02 5.87 -31.61
CA GLY A 52 33.69 6.67 -32.63
C GLY A 52 34.16 5.86 -33.83
N ASP A 53 33.54 4.71 -34.09
CA ASP A 53 33.87 3.85 -35.22
C ASP A 53 33.17 4.25 -36.53
N GLY A 54 32.25 5.23 -36.46
CA GLY A 54 31.48 5.75 -37.59
C GLY A 54 30.24 4.93 -37.93
N GLN A 55 29.81 4.01 -37.06
CA GLN A 55 28.59 3.23 -37.19
C GLN A 55 27.57 3.63 -36.12
N ALA A 56 26.56 4.41 -36.50
CA ALA A 56 25.48 4.76 -35.58
C ALA A 56 24.15 5.02 -36.28
N GLY A 57 23.05 4.95 -35.52
CA GLY A 57 21.70 5.25 -36.01
C GLY A 57 21.59 6.65 -36.63
N ILE A 58 22.16 7.68 -35.99
CA ILE A 58 22.15 9.06 -36.51
C ILE A 58 22.88 9.21 -37.86
N LEU A 59 23.81 8.31 -38.16
CA LEU A 59 24.58 8.29 -39.40
C LEU A 59 23.87 7.52 -40.53
N GLY A 60 22.72 6.91 -40.25
CA GLY A 60 21.98 6.09 -41.21
C GLY A 60 22.69 4.79 -41.57
N SER A 61 23.45 4.23 -40.63
CA SER A 61 24.14 2.95 -40.81
C SER A 61 23.20 1.82 -41.19
N ALA A 62 23.66 0.91 -42.06
CA ALA A 62 22.85 -0.17 -42.60
C ALA A 62 22.53 -1.28 -41.58
N SER A 63 23.17 -1.29 -40.42
CA SER A 63 22.92 -2.24 -39.34
C SER A 63 23.12 -1.53 -37.99
N PRO A 64 22.35 -1.90 -36.95
CA PRO A 64 22.57 -1.36 -35.62
C PRO A 64 23.93 -1.78 -35.09
N ASP A 65 24.74 -0.81 -34.64
CA ASP A 65 25.94 -1.09 -33.87
C ASP A 65 25.55 -1.42 -32.41
N GLN A 66 26.09 -2.49 -31.86
CA GLN A 66 25.69 -3.05 -30.56
C GLN A 66 26.85 -2.93 -29.58
N LEU A 67 26.75 -1.95 -28.68
CA LEU A 67 27.84 -1.59 -27.77
C LEU A 67 28.05 -2.56 -26.59
N ALA A 68 27.07 -3.42 -26.30
CA ALA A 68 27.15 -4.40 -25.22
C ALA A 68 26.86 -5.82 -25.71
N PRO A 69 27.59 -6.39 -26.69
CA PRO A 69 27.21 -7.62 -27.38
C PRO A 69 27.44 -8.89 -26.55
N GLY A 70 28.38 -8.87 -25.59
CA GLY A 70 28.79 -10.03 -24.79
C GLY A 70 28.34 -9.98 -23.33
N GLY A 71 28.60 -11.06 -22.59
CA GLY A 71 28.35 -11.15 -21.14
C GLY A 71 29.52 -10.67 -20.27
N PRO A 72 29.58 -11.08 -18.98
CA PRO A 72 30.56 -10.58 -18.01
C PRO A 72 32.04 -10.76 -18.37
N THR A 73 32.36 -11.74 -19.21
CA THR A 73 33.73 -12.04 -19.66
C THR A 73 34.16 -11.18 -20.86
N GLY A 74 33.26 -10.39 -21.44
CA GLY A 74 33.51 -9.56 -22.61
C GLY A 74 33.53 -10.33 -23.95
N LEU A 75 33.36 -9.57 -25.03
CA LEU A 75 33.60 -9.99 -26.43
C LEU A 75 34.42 -8.90 -27.14
N ALA A 76 35.07 -9.26 -28.25
CA ALA A 76 35.75 -8.27 -29.09
C ALA A 76 34.74 -7.22 -29.60
N GLY A 77 35.08 -5.93 -29.48
CA GLY A 77 34.17 -4.82 -29.82
C GLY A 77 33.18 -4.43 -28.72
N GLN A 78 33.20 -5.08 -27.55
CA GLN A 78 32.34 -4.66 -26.44
C GLN A 78 32.81 -3.33 -25.82
N TYR A 79 32.02 -2.28 -26.00
CA TYR A 79 32.28 -0.97 -25.44
C TYR A 79 31.66 -0.78 -24.04
N TRP A 80 30.45 -1.31 -23.82
CA TRP A 80 29.70 -1.20 -22.57
C TRP A 80 29.56 -2.51 -21.80
N VAL A 81 29.58 -2.38 -20.48
CA VAL A 81 29.20 -3.39 -19.50
C VAL A 81 28.08 -2.80 -18.64
N ILE A 82 26.84 -3.08 -19.02
CA ILE A 82 25.65 -2.62 -18.33
C ILE A 82 25.31 -3.62 -17.21
N GLN A 83 25.44 -3.17 -15.97
CA GLN A 83 25.03 -3.94 -14.80
C GLN A 83 23.78 -3.31 -14.22
N TYR A 84 22.71 -4.08 -14.12
CA TYR A 84 21.43 -3.59 -13.63
C TYR A 84 20.92 -4.41 -12.45
N ARG A 85 20.63 -3.75 -11.33
CA ARG A 85 20.04 -4.35 -10.12
C ARG A 85 18.59 -3.87 -9.96
N VAL A 86 17.67 -4.83 -9.91
CA VAL A 86 16.23 -4.58 -9.72
C VAL A 86 15.94 -4.62 -8.22
N VAL A 87 15.92 -3.44 -7.59
CA VAL A 87 15.78 -3.30 -6.12
C VAL A 87 14.51 -2.55 -5.71
N GLY A 88 13.75 -2.03 -6.69
CA GLY A 88 12.66 -1.07 -6.48
C GLY A 88 13.13 0.36 -6.73
N SER A 89 12.24 1.23 -7.22
CA SER A 89 12.58 2.60 -7.68
C SER A 89 13.20 3.46 -6.57
N VAL A 90 12.50 3.63 -5.44
CA VAL A 90 13.00 4.48 -4.33
C VAL A 90 14.16 3.81 -3.59
N ASN A 91 14.17 2.47 -3.49
CA ASN A 91 15.32 1.74 -2.95
C ASN A 91 16.58 1.90 -3.81
N GLY A 92 16.46 1.84 -5.13
CA GLY A 92 17.58 2.07 -6.05
C GLY A 92 18.04 3.52 -6.06
N PHE A 93 17.10 4.45 -5.89
CA PHE A 93 17.45 5.85 -5.63
C PHE A 93 18.23 6.02 -4.33
N ASN A 94 17.83 5.33 -3.25
CA ASN A 94 18.57 5.32 -2.00
C ASN A 94 19.98 4.72 -2.21
N GLU A 95 20.13 3.67 -3.02
CA GLU A 95 21.46 3.16 -3.43
C GLU A 95 22.27 4.19 -4.24
N LEU A 96 21.67 4.98 -5.13
CA LEU A 96 22.36 6.08 -5.81
C LEU A 96 22.84 7.15 -4.82
N THR A 97 21.98 7.59 -3.89
CA THR A 97 22.35 8.63 -2.93
C THR A 97 23.50 8.17 -2.00
N ARG A 98 23.53 6.88 -1.63
CA ARG A 98 24.53 6.29 -0.74
C ARG A 98 25.80 5.83 -1.46
N PHE A 99 25.68 5.21 -2.62
CA PHE A 99 26.77 4.49 -3.28
C PHE A 99 27.14 5.06 -4.65
N GLY A 100 26.52 6.16 -5.08
CA GLY A 100 26.96 6.91 -6.24
C GLY A 100 28.20 7.76 -5.97
N SER A 101 28.85 8.23 -7.04
CA SER A 101 30.05 9.07 -6.97
C SER A 101 29.92 10.22 -5.94
N PRO A 102 30.94 10.54 -5.12
CA PRO A 102 32.32 10.05 -5.19
C PRO A 102 32.57 8.71 -4.46
N ASN A 103 31.53 8.01 -4.01
CA ASN A 103 31.70 6.75 -3.29
C ASN A 103 32.12 5.62 -4.23
N TYR A 104 32.99 4.73 -3.75
CA TYR A 104 33.53 3.63 -4.52
C TYR A 104 33.56 2.36 -3.68
N VAL A 105 32.48 1.58 -3.77
CA VAL A 105 32.21 0.44 -2.90
C VAL A 105 33.06 -0.76 -3.32
N THR A 106 33.72 -1.41 -2.36
CA THR A 106 34.61 -2.55 -2.62
C THR A 106 34.24 -3.80 -1.83
N THR A 107 33.23 -3.69 -0.95
CA THR A 107 32.78 -4.74 -0.03
C THR A 107 31.29 -5.03 -0.16
N ASP A 108 30.91 -6.28 0.09
CA ASP A 108 29.54 -6.71 0.38
C ASP A 108 29.42 -6.80 1.92
N SER A 109 29.10 -5.67 2.58
CA SER A 109 29.02 -5.56 4.04
C SER A 109 27.67 -4.99 4.49
N PHE A 110 27.22 -5.36 5.69
CA PHE A 110 25.99 -4.86 6.32
C PHE A 110 26.08 -3.42 6.85
N ASP A 111 27.16 -2.71 6.52
CA ASP A 111 27.38 -1.34 6.97
C ASP A 111 27.04 -0.32 5.88
N VAL A 112 27.13 0.96 6.23
CA VAL A 112 26.77 2.08 5.36
C VAL A 112 27.65 2.20 4.09
N ASN A 113 28.70 1.39 3.96
CA ASN A 113 29.64 1.43 2.85
C ASN A 113 29.53 0.20 1.92
N GLY A 114 28.65 -0.76 2.20
CA GLY A 114 28.51 -2.00 1.44
C GLY A 114 27.21 -2.07 0.61
N ILE A 115 27.30 -2.69 -0.58
CA ILE A 115 26.11 -3.07 -1.37
C ILE A 115 25.84 -4.54 -1.13
N LEU A 116 24.65 -4.85 -0.62
CA LEU A 116 24.31 -6.21 -0.20
C LEU A 116 23.96 -7.13 -1.37
N GLY A 117 24.46 -8.36 -1.31
CA GLY A 117 24.25 -9.44 -2.26
C GLY A 117 22.85 -10.07 -2.26
N ALA A 118 22.80 -11.39 -2.49
CA ALA A 118 21.58 -12.18 -2.59
C ALA A 118 21.69 -13.47 -1.78
N ALA A 119 20.57 -14.10 -1.45
CA ALA A 119 20.53 -15.35 -0.70
C ALA A 119 21.09 -16.53 -1.52
N PRO A 120 21.79 -17.49 -0.91
CA PRO A 120 22.23 -18.71 -1.61
C PRO A 120 21.05 -19.57 -2.08
N THR A 121 19.97 -19.65 -1.31
CA THR A 121 18.76 -20.42 -1.64
C THR A 121 17.49 -19.62 -1.35
N SER A 122 16.34 -20.07 -1.88
CA SER A 122 15.05 -19.40 -1.72
C SER A 122 14.52 -19.33 -0.29
N ASN A 123 15.08 -20.13 0.62
CA ASN A 123 14.61 -20.25 2.00
C ASN A 123 15.54 -19.55 2.99
N ASP A 124 16.68 -19.05 2.54
CA ASP A 124 17.59 -18.27 3.38
C ASP A 124 17.07 -16.82 3.49
N PRO A 125 17.25 -16.16 4.64
CA PRO A 125 16.95 -14.74 4.77
C PRO A 125 17.69 -13.95 3.69
N ASN A 126 16.98 -13.14 2.90
CA ASN A 126 17.60 -12.38 1.82
C ASN A 126 18.48 -11.27 2.43
N PRO A 127 19.82 -11.33 2.29
CA PRO A 127 20.69 -10.31 2.87
C PRO A 127 20.66 -9.00 2.08
N GLY A 128 20.09 -8.94 0.87
CA GLY A 128 19.99 -7.72 0.05
C GLY A 128 18.59 -7.48 -0.53
N VAL A 129 18.41 -6.31 -1.16
CA VAL A 129 17.09 -5.86 -1.65
C VAL A 129 16.83 -6.18 -3.12
N ALA A 130 17.82 -6.72 -3.84
CA ALA A 130 17.68 -7.03 -5.26
C ALA A 130 16.83 -8.28 -5.48
N THR A 131 15.73 -8.15 -6.21
CA THR A 131 14.89 -9.29 -6.62
C THR A 131 15.43 -9.95 -7.89
N ALA A 132 16.02 -9.17 -8.79
CA ALA A 132 16.73 -9.65 -9.97
C ALA A 132 17.95 -8.77 -10.27
N ALA A 133 18.93 -9.32 -10.99
CA ALA A 133 20.06 -8.52 -11.47
C ALA A 133 20.69 -9.10 -12.74
N TYR A 134 21.19 -8.21 -13.60
CA TYR A 134 21.64 -8.51 -14.96
C TYR A 134 22.98 -7.87 -15.27
N ASN A 135 23.81 -8.55 -16.06
CA ASN A 135 25.01 -8.00 -16.69
C ASN A 135 24.93 -8.26 -18.19
N ASN A 136 24.83 -7.20 -19.00
CA ASN A 136 24.59 -7.29 -20.45
C ASN A 136 23.55 -8.37 -20.79
N ARG A 137 22.38 -8.28 -20.13
CA ARG A 137 21.23 -9.20 -20.27
C ARG A 137 21.40 -10.59 -19.63
N THR A 138 22.59 -10.93 -19.13
CA THR A 138 22.85 -12.19 -18.41
C THR A 138 22.41 -12.07 -16.95
N LEU A 139 21.43 -12.89 -16.55
CA LEU A 139 20.88 -12.92 -15.19
C LEU A 139 21.91 -13.47 -14.18
N TYR A 140 22.07 -12.78 -13.05
CA TYR A 140 22.91 -13.23 -11.93
C TYR A 140 22.25 -13.17 -10.54
N ILE A 141 21.04 -12.58 -10.43
CA ILE A 141 20.15 -12.74 -9.25
C ILE A 141 18.74 -13.03 -9.77
N THR A 142 18.02 -13.97 -9.17
CA THR A 142 16.62 -14.28 -9.51
C THR A 142 15.80 -14.55 -8.24
N ASN A 143 14.67 -13.86 -8.07
CA ASN A 143 13.84 -13.90 -6.86
C ASN A 143 14.65 -13.71 -5.56
N GLY A 144 15.65 -12.83 -5.58
CA GLY A 144 16.54 -12.59 -4.43
C GLY A 144 17.56 -13.71 -4.16
N VAL A 145 17.70 -14.66 -5.09
CA VAL A 145 18.62 -15.80 -4.98
C VAL A 145 19.75 -15.68 -6.00
N GLN A 146 20.96 -16.07 -5.59
CA GLN A 146 22.15 -16.12 -6.43
C GLN A 146 21.95 -17.03 -7.66
N THR A 147 22.38 -16.60 -8.85
CA THR A 147 22.36 -17.44 -10.06
C THR A 147 23.49 -17.06 -11.04
N GLY A 148 23.76 -17.90 -12.03
CA GLY A 148 24.66 -17.59 -13.14
C GLY A 148 26.05 -17.09 -12.71
N PHE A 149 26.40 -15.88 -13.14
CA PHE A 149 27.70 -15.24 -12.90
C PHE A 149 27.79 -14.45 -11.58
N TYR A 150 26.90 -14.72 -10.62
CA TYR A 150 26.95 -14.09 -9.31
C TYR A 150 28.34 -14.24 -8.68
N ASN A 151 28.95 -13.12 -8.26
CA ASN A 151 30.26 -13.11 -7.65
C ASN A 151 30.18 -12.61 -6.21
N ALA A 152 30.15 -13.53 -5.24
CA ALA A 152 30.14 -13.23 -3.81
C ALA A 152 31.35 -12.41 -3.33
N GLY A 153 32.45 -12.40 -4.11
CA GLY A 153 33.60 -11.56 -3.84
C GLY A 153 33.40 -10.10 -4.23
N ASN A 154 32.30 -9.72 -4.88
CA ASN A 154 32.00 -8.37 -5.37
C ASN A 154 30.79 -7.77 -4.65
N PRO A 155 30.74 -6.43 -4.45
CA PRO A 155 29.57 -5.78 -3.88
C PRO A 155 28.31 -6.09 -4.68
N GLY A 156 27.21 -6.40 -3.99
CA GLY A 156 25.93 -6.75 -4.60
C GLY A 156 25.96 -8.03 -5.42
N GLY A 157 27.02 -8.83 -5.34
CA GLY A 157 27.22 -10.02 -6.18
C GLY A 157 27.57 -9.73 -7.64
N ALA A 158 27.92 -8.49 -7.98
CA ALA A 158 28.04 -8.06 -9.36
C ALA A 158 29.17 -8.81 -10.12
N PRO A 159 28.97 -9.22 -11.38
CA PRO A 159 30.01 -9.94 -12.13
C PRO A 159 31.27 -9.11 -12.42
N ASN A 160 31.13 -7.82 -12.67
CA ASN A 160 32.23 -6.90 -12.93
C ASN A 160 32.31 -5.78 -11.89
N ARG A 161 33.53 -5.32 -11.62
CA ARG A 161 33.81 -4.03 -10.97
C ARG A 161 34.42 -3.08 -12.00
N SER A 162 34.52 -1.80 -11.70
CA SER A 162 35.32 -0.88 -12.50
C SER A 162 36.74 -0.75 -11.93
N THR A 163 37.68 -0.18 -12.68
CA THR A 163 39.05 0.11 -12.19
C THR A 163 39.13 1.42 -11.39
N SER A 164 38.33 2.42 -11.77
CA SER A 164 38.20 3.71 -11.07
C SER A 164 36.87 4.39 -11.43
N LEU A 165 36.52 5.47 -10.73
CA LEU A 165 35.35 6.31 -11.05
C LEU A 165 35.50 7.09 -12.36
N LEU A 166 36.69 7.66 -12.62
CA LEU A 166 36.95 8.52 -13.79
C LEU A 166 37.22 7.76 -15.08
N ASN A 167 37.72 6.53 -14.96
CA ASN A 167 37.93 5.64 -16.09
C ASN A 167 37.39 4.24 -15.73
N PRO A 168 36.08 4.00 -15.90
CA PRO A 168 35.42 2.83 -15.34
C PRO A 168 35.60 1.59 -16.22
N LEU A 169 36.84 1.24 -16.57
CA LEU A 169 37.13 0.00 -17.29
C LEU A 169 36.75 -1.19 -16.42
N GLY A 170 35.92 -2.09 -16.95
CA GLY A 170 35.37 -3.24 -16.27
C GLY A 170 36.39 -4.33 -16.05
N THR A 171 36.54 -4.78 -14.82
CA THR A 171 37.39 -5.90 -14.41
C THR A 171 36.54 -7.14 -14.15
N TYR A 172 37.02 -8.28 -14.62
CA TYR A 172 36.40 -9.58 -14.36
C TYR A 172 37.39 -10.52 -13.64
N ALA A 173 36.89 -11.16 -12.59
CA ALA A 173 37.50 -12.32 -11.95
C ALA A 173 36.45 -13.43 -11.80
N SER A 174 36.87 -14.69 -11.94
CA SER A 174 35.96 -15.82 -11.81
C SER A 174 35.39 -15.91 -10.39
N PRO A 175 34.06 -16.07 -10.22
CA PRO A 175 33.45 -16.27 -8.92
C PRO A 175 34.07 -17.44 -8.14
N PRO A 176 34.20 -17.35 -6.80
CA PRO A 176 33.78 -16.25 -5.93
C PRO A 176 34.90 -15.20 -5.70
N SER A 177 35.93 -15.16 -6.54
CA SER A 177 37.07 -14.25 -6.33
C SER A 177 36.67 -12.83 -6.72
N GLY A 178 36.92 -11.86 -5.84
CA GLY A 178 36.60 -10.46 -6.11
C GLY A 178 37.42 -9.88 -7.27
N SER A 179 36.76 -9.14 -8.16
CA SER A 179 37.41 -8.38 -9.22
C SER A 179 38.17 -7.18 -8.64
N ALA A 180 39.20 -6.68 -9.34
CA ALA A 180 39.92 -5.49 -8.91
C ALA A 180 39.08 -4.21 -9.02
N GLY A 181 39.30 -3.26 -8.10
CA GLY A 181 38.57 -1.98 -8.07
C GLY A 181 37.22 -2.06 -7.34
N GLY A 182 36.23 -1.29 -7.78
CA GLY A 182 34.99 -1.05 -7.02
C GLY A 182 33.74 -0.79 -7.87
N ILE A 183 32.64 -0.49 -7.20
CA ILE A 183 31.33 -0.20 -7.79
C ILE A 183 30.84 1.16 -7.29
N ALA A 184 30.29 1.95 -8.20
CA ALA A 184 29.50 3.12 -7.87
C ALA A 184 28.20 3.06 -8.67
N ILE A 185 27.08 3.38 -8.05
CA ILE A 185 25.79 3.45 -8.75
C ILE A 185 25.78 4.73 -9.57
N ASP A 186 25.64 4.60 -10.88
CA ASP A 186 25.70 5.73 -11.82
C ASP A 186 24.31 6.30 -12.10
N ILE A 187 23.31 5.41 -12.20
CA ILE A 187 21.95 5.72 -12.63
C ILE A 187 20.96 5.02 -11.71
N ALA A 188 19.96 5.74 -11.22
CA ALA A 188 18.79 5.16 -10.58
C ALA A 188 17.53 5.41 -11.41
N PRO A 189 16.94 4.35 -11.98
CA PRO A 189 15.59 4.40 -12.51
C PRO A 189 14.57 4.60 -11.40
N LEU A 190 13.80 5.69 -11.47
CA LEU A 190 12.67 5.95 -10.58
C LEU A 190 11.38 5.99 -11.40
N ASP A 191 10.29 5.52 -10.80
CA ASP A 191 8.96 5.61 -11.42
C ASP A 191 8.39 7.04 -11.35
N VAL A 192 9.02 7.92 -10.55
CA VAL A 192 8.62 9.31 -10.28
C VAL A 192 9.83 10.24 -10.37
N ALA A 193 9.60 11.54 -10.47
CA ALA A 193 10.62 12.55 -10.26
C ALA A 193 11.31 12.35 -8.90
N SER A 194 12.60 12.68 -8.82
CA SER A 194 13.39 12.52 -7.58
C SER A 194 12.85 13.33 -6.41
N SER A 195 12.18 14.46 -6.67
CA SER A 195 11.50 15.27 -5.63
C SER A 195 10.38 14.51 -4.93
N TRP A 196 9.68 13.62 -5.63
CA TRP A 196 8.55 12.85 -5.10
C TRP A 196 9.02 11.62 -4.32
N ALA A 197 10.32 11.32 -4.33
CA ALA A 197 10.93 10.17 -3.68
C ALA A 197 11.54 10.49 -2.30
N VAL A 198 11.57 11.76 -1.89
CA VAL A 198 12.29 12.20 -0.68
C VAL A 198 11.50 13.15 0.20
N ARG A 199 11.68 13.01 1.51
CA ARG A 199 10.99 13.86 2.50
C ARG A 199 11.56 15.27 2.63
N LYS A 200 10.75 16.20 3.14
CA LYS A 200 11.11 17.57 3.52
C LYS A 200 10.89 17.77 5.02
N THR A 201 11.78 18.53 5.66
CA THR A 201 11.63 18.83 7.10
C THR A 201 10.44 19.78 7.30
N GLY A 202 9.58 19.50 8.28
CA GLY A 202 8.42 20.32 8.62
C GLY A 202 7.36 19.52 9.38
N ALA A 203 6.22 20.16 9.65
CA ALA A 203 5.06 19.47 10.21
C ALA A 203 4.33 18.72 9.09
N PRO A 204 3.98 17.43 9.28
CA PRO A 204 3.36 16.64 8.23
C PRO A 204 1.93 17.13 7.95
N ALA A 205 1.52 17.04 6.68
CA ALA A 205 0.14 17.25 6.24
C ALA A 205 -0.20 16.19 5.19
N TRP A 206 -1.47 15.76 5.14
CA TRP A 206 -1.89 14.67 4.25
C TRP A 206 -1.88 15.09 2.78
N ASP A 207 -2.00 16.38 2.50
CA ASP A 207 -2.05 17.03 1.19
C ASP A 207 -0.78 17.82 0.89
N ALA A 208 0.32 17.57 1.61
CA ALA A 208 1.60 18.23 1.35
C ALA A 208 2.15 17.83 -0.03
N ASP A 209 2.62 18.82 -0.79
CA ASP A 209 3.27 18.60 -2.07
C ASP A 209 4.79 18.38 -1.91
N PRO A 210 5.49 17.82 -2.92
CA PRO A 210 6.90 17.43 -2.84
C PRO A 210 7.90 18.53 -2.42
N PHE A 211 7.51 19.80 -2.50
CA PHE A 211 8.35 20.94 -2.10
C PHE A 211 7.88 21.61 -0.80
N ASP A 212 6.75 21.20 -0.24
CA ASP A 212 6.22 21.74 1.01
C ASP A 212 6.99 21.23 2.23
N ALA A 213 6.95 22.02 3.29
CA ALA A 213 7.50 21.61 4.57
C ALA A 213 6.69 20.44 5.14
N GLY A 214 7.37 19.35 5.55
CA GLY A 214 6.72 18.18 6.13
C GLY A 214 6.31 17.10 5.13
N TYR A 215 6.50 17.33 3.82
CA TYR A 215 6.27 16.30 2.81
C TYR A 215 7.02 15.00 3.12
N GLY A 216 6.33 13.87 3.08
CA GLY A 216 6.88 12.54 3.32
C GLY A 216 7.28 12.28 4.77
N THR A 217 6.72 13.01 5.75
CA THR A 217 7.14 12.91 7.17
C THR A 217 6.09 12.39 8.14
N ASN A 218 4.99 11.79 7.67
CA ASN A 218 4.02 11.16 8.58
C ASN A 218 4.72 10.15 9.53
N ALA A 219 4.50 10.34 10.83
CA ALA A 219 5.11 9.55 11.89
C ALA A 219 4.40 8.20 12.14
N LYS A 220 3.25 7.95 11.50
CA LYS A 220 2.49 6.69 11.64
C LYS A 220 3.36 5.50 11.19
N VAL A 221 3.46 4.49 12.05
CA VAL A 221 4.16 3.23 11.77
C VAL A 221 3.18 2.08 11.63
N SER A 222 3.60 1.00 10.96
CA SER A 222 2.77 -0.20 10.87
C SER A 222 2.63 -0.93 12.21
N VAL A 223 1.50 -1.61 12.40
CA VAL A 223 1.22 -2.49 13.54
C VAL A 223 1.06 -3.94 13.08
N ASN A 224 1.18 -4.92 13.96
CA ASN A 224 0.89 -6.31 13.64
C ASN A 224 -0.62 -6.58 13.74
N LYS A 225 -1.05 -7.82 13.50
CA LYS A 225 -2.46 -8.23 13.54
C LYS A 225 -3.13 -8.09 14.91
N SER A 226 -2.36 -7.77 15.96
CA SER A 226 -2.85 -7.54 17.32
C SER A 226 -2.70 -6.07 17.72
N GLY A 227 -2.41 -5.16 16.78
CA GLY A 227 -2.30 -3.73 17.03
C GLY A 227 -1.00 -3.27 17.71
N THR A 228 0.05 -4.10 17.74
CA THR A 228 1.34 -3.74 18.37
C THR A 228 2.46 -3.59 17.34
N THR A 229 3.55 -2.89 17.67
CA THR A 229 4.69 -2.71 16.75
C THR A 229 5.64 -3.90 16.68
N SER A 230 5.45 -4.93 17.51
CA SER A 230 6.32 -6.13 17.53
C SER A 230 6.18 -6.94 16.25
N GLY A 231 7.28 -7.16 15.52
CA GLY A 231 7.25 -7.79 14.19
C GLY A 231 6.59 -6.92 13.10
N ALA A 232 6.34 -5.65 13.41
CA ALA A 232 5.83 -4.60 12.52
C ALA A 232 6.70 -3.33 12.72
N GLY A 233 6.10 -2.15 12.83
CA GLY A 233 6.82 -0.89 13.12
C GLY A 233 7.52 -0.29 11.89
N LEU A 234 7.05 -0.59 10.69
CA LEU A 234 7.60 0.04 9.48
C LEU A 234 7.23 1.51 9.43
N SER A 235 8.22 2.35 9.14
CA SER A 235 8.02 3.78 8.88
C SER A 235 7.30 4.00 7.55
N ASN A 236 6.35 4.92 7.54
CA ASN A 236 5.74 5.46 6.32
C ASN A 236 6.46 6.68 5.76
N GLY A 237 7.41 7.26 6.50
CA GLY A 237 8.19 8.42 6.03
C GLY A 237 9.13 8.10 4.86
N LEU A 238 9.13 8.96 3.83
CA LEU A 238 10.00 8.88 2.67
C LEU A 238 11.49 8.98 3.07
N PRO A 239 12.43 8.42 2.28
CA PRO A 239 13.85 8.50 2.59
C PRO A 239 14.38 9.95 2.53
N GLY A 240 15.49 10.18 3.23
CA GLY A 240 16.29 11.41 3.09
C GLY A 240 17.30 11.30 1.95
N LEU A 241 17.98 12.41 1.66
CA LEU A 241 18.95 12.53 0.55
C LEU A 241 20.38 12.07 0.87
N ASN A 242 20.66 11.60 2.09
CA ASN A 242 21.99 11.12 2.49
C ASN A 242 23.14 12.11 2.17
N GLY A 243 22.92 13.41 2.40
CA GLY A 243 23.89 14.48 2.13
C GLY A 243 23.97 14.95 0.67
N ARG A 244 23.08 14.47 -0.20
CA ARG A 244 22.90 14.95 -1.57
C ARG A 244 21.90 16.10 -1.65
N ASN A 245 21.83 16.74 -2.82
CA ASN A 245 20.83 17.74 -3.14
C ASN A 245 20.20 17.43 -4.52
N LEU A 246 18.96 17.86 -4.73
CA LEU A 246 18.31 17.77 -6.04
C LEU A 246 18.64 19.02 -6.87
N PHE A 247 18.57 18.89 -8.19
CA PHE A 247 18.67 20.03 -9.10
C PHE A 247 17.43 20.94 -8.95
N ASP A 248 17.68 22.24 -8.82
CA ASP A 248 16.65 23.27 -8.77
C ASP A 248 16.73 24.12 -10.04
N PRO A 249 15.73 24.02 -10.95
CA PRO A 249 15.74 24.79 -12.19
C PRO A 249 15.59 26.30 -11.97
N THR A 250 15.10 26.74 -10.81
CA THR A 250 14.99 28.17 -10.46
C THR A 250 16.31 28.75 -9.95
N ASN A 251 17.23 27.88 -9.51
CA ASN A 251 18.57 28.24 -9.07
C ASN A 251 19.64 27.27 -9.62
N PRO A 252 19.82 27.21 -10.96
CA PRO A 252 20.69 26.23 -11.59
C PRO A 252 22.17 26.38 -11.18
N GLY A 253 22.58 27.57 -10.75
CA GLY A 253 23.94 27.85 -10.27
C GLY A 253 24.30 27.22 -8.92
N ALA A 254 23.30 26.74 -8.16
CA ALA A 254 23.53 26.01 -6.91
C ALA A 254 23.95 24.54 -7.13
N ALA A 255 23.84 24.04 -8.36
CA ALA A 255 24.23 22.68 -8.69
C ALA A 255 25.74 22.47 -8.49
N ASN A 256 26.10 21.36 -7.85
CA ASN A 256 27.46 20.95 -7.54
C ASN A 256 27.65 19.44 -7.78
N SER A 257 28.81 18.89 -7.44
CA SER A 257 29.15 17.48 -7.68
C SER A 257 28.29 16.45 -6.91
N ASN A 258 27.46 16.90 -5.97
CA ASN A 258 26.50 16.06 -5.23
C ASN A 258 25.05 16.22 -5.73
N THR A 259 24.84 17.03 -6.76
CA THR A 259 23.51 17.33 -7.27
C THR A 259 23.00 16.18 -8.13
N ILE A 260 21.78 15.75 -7.83
CA ILE A 260 21.03 14.75 -8.56
C ILE A 260 20.20 15.44 -9.64
N PHE A 261 20.28 14.91 -10.85
CA PHE A 261 19.54 15.38 -12.01
C PHE A 261 18.56 14.31 -12.46
N ASP A 262 17.34 14.74 -12.76
CA ASP A 262 16.33 13.90 -13.36
C ASP A 262 16.46 13.95 -14.89
N ASN A 263 16.67 12.78 -15.50
CA ASN A 263 16.63 12.62 -16.94
C ASN A 263 15.32 11.94 -17.31
N GLU A 264 14.39 12.74 -17.82
CA GLU A 264 13.03 12.32 -18.21
C GLU A 264 13.05 11.15 -19.20
N LEU A 265 12.14 10.18 -18.99
CA LEU A 265 11.98 9.04 -19.88
C LEU A 265 10.52 8.81 -20.27
N ALA A 266 9.67 8.46 -19.31
CA ALA A 266 8.35 7.93 -19.59
C ALA A 266 7.33 8.31 -18.52
N PHE A 267 6.05 8.30 -18.88
CA PHE A 267 4.95 8.21 -17.96
C PHE A 267 4.64 6.74 -17.70
N ALA A 268 4.70 6.34 -16.43
CA ALA A 268 4.38 5.00 -15.95
C ALA A 268 2.94 5.00 -15.45
N PRO A 269 1.97 4.48 -16.21
CA PRO A 269 0.58 4.57 -15.79
C PRO A 269 0.25 3.57 -14.69
N ILE A 270 -0.54 4.01 -13.74
CA ILE A 270 -0.93 3.23 -12.56
C ILE A 270 -2.44 3.26 -12.45
N ALA A 271 -3.04 2.14 -12.09
CA ALA A 271 -4.48 2.05 -11.88
C ALA A 271 -4.86 1.55 -10.49
N PRO A 272 -5.98 2.05 -9.92
CA PRO A 272 -6.64 1.39 -8.82
C PRO A 272 -7.20 0.05 -9.33
N VAL A 273 -6.63 -1.03 -8.81
CA VAL A 273 -6.99 -2.40 -9.13
C VAL A 273 -7.87 -2.95 -8.01
N ILE A 274 -9.00 -3.54 -8.39
CA ILE A 274 -10.00 -4.08 -7.46
C ILE A 274 -10.19 -5.57 -7.66
N SER A 275 -10.54 -6.22 -6.57
CA SER A 275 -11.14 -7.54 -6.56
C SER A 275 -12.62 -7.41 -6.90
N PHE A 276 -13.17 -8.30 -7.73
CA PHE A 276 -14.59 -8.27 -8.08
C PHE A 276 -15.53 -8.37 -6.85
N GLY A 277 -15.06 -8.95 -5.75
CA GLY A 277 -15.81 -9.07 -4.50
C GLY A 277 -16.13 -7.75 -3.82
N THR A 278 -15.41 -6.67 -4.15
CA THR A 278 -15.70 -5.31 -3.66
C THR A 278 -17.01 -4.75 -4.21
N GLY A 279 -17.44 -5.17 -5.41
CA GLY A 279 -18.56 -4.56 -6.12
C GLY A 279 -18.25 -3.19 -6.76
N ILE A 280 -17.06 -2.63 -6.53
CA ILE A 280 -16.65 -1.32 -7.08
C ILE A 280 -16.48 -1.41 -8.60
N ARG A 281 -17.06 -0.45 -9.30
CA ARG A 281 -16.85 -0.23 -10.74
C ARG A 281 -16.29 1.14 -11.06
N GLN A 282 -16.75 2.15 -10.32
CA GLN A 282 -16.41 3.55 -10.51
C GLN A 282 -16.01 4.14 -9.17
N ILE A 283 -15.02 5.03 -9.18
CA ILE A 283 -14.48 5.67 -7.98
C ILE A 283 -13.96 7.07 -8.32
N THR A 284 -14.14 8.05 -7.42
CA THR A 284 -13.54 9.38 -7.59
C THR A 284 -12.15 9.44 -6.97
N MET A 285 -11.32 10.42 -7.33
CA MET A 285 -10.03 10.60 -6.67
C MET A 285 -10.20 10.95 -5.20
N THR A 286 -11.19 11.76 -4.83
CA THR A 286 -11.50 12.04 -3.41
C THR A 286 -11.80 10.74 -2.64
N GLN A 287 -12.51 9.78 -3.24
CA GLN A 287 -12.75 8.48 -2.63
C GLN A 287 -11.47 7.65 -2.53
N LEU A 288 -10.59 7.70 -3.54
CA LEU A 288 -9.27 7.05 -3.47
C LEU A 288 -8.43 7.64 -2.34
N GLN A 289 -8.37 8.98 -2.22
CA GLN A 289 -7.65 9.65 -1.12
C GLN A 289 -8.14 9.12 0.23
N HIS A 290 -9.46 8.99 0.39
CA HIS A 290 -10.05 8.48 1.61
C HIS A 290 -9.65 7.03 1.92
N HIS A 291 -9.75 6.14 0.94
CA HIS A 291 -9.35 4.74 1.10
C HIS A 291 -7.89 4.62 1.50
N PHE A 292 -6.98 5.27 0.78
CA PHE A 292 -5.53 5.11 1.02
C PHE A 292 -5.03 5.90 2.24
N GLY A 293 -5.68 7.01 2.59
CA GLY A 293 -5.38 7.79 3.80
C GLY A 293 -5.84 7.14 5.11
N THR A 294 -7.02 6.51 5.10
CA THR A 294 -7.67 6.02 6.33
C THR A 294 -7.76 4.49 6.44
N GLY A 295 -7.63 3.77 5.33
CA GLY A 295 -7.95 2.34 5.26
C GLY A 295 -9.44 2.06 5.01
N ARG A 296 -10.32 3.07 4.99
CA ARG A 296 -11.77 2.90 4.76
C ARG A 296 -12.31 3.91 3.74
N GLY A 297 -13.47 3.60 3.17
CA GLY A 297 -14.18 4.50 2.27
C GLY A 297 -14.67 5.77 2.98
N ILE A 298 -14.95 6.82 2.21
CA ILE A 298 -15.58 8.06 2.72
C ILE A 298 -16.97 7.82 3.33
N ASN A 299 -17.62 6.73 2.91
CA ASN A 299 -18.88 6.26 3.48
C ASN A 299 -18.67 5.31 4.68
N GLY A 300 -17.44 5.12 5.13
CA GLY A 300 -17.05 4.23 6.22
C GLY A 300 -16.82 2.76 5.84
N GLU A 301 -17.14 2.35 4.60
CA GLU A 301 -17.01 0.95 4.19
C GLU A 301 -15.56 0.43 4.33
N ASN A 302 -15.41 -0.69 5.03
CA ASN A 302 -14.13 -1.30 5.38
C ASN A 302 -13.70 -2.35 4.35
N LEU A 303 -13.24 -1.87 3.20
CA LEU A 303 -12.56 -2.72 2.22
C LEU A 303 -11.12 -3.00 2.65
N MET A 304 -10.47 -3.96 2.00
CA MET A 304 -9.05 -4.20 2.24
C MET A 304 -8.18 -3.33 1.33
N VAL A 305 -7.71 -2.19 1.85
CA VAL A 305 -6.85 -1.23 1.17
C VAL A 305 -5.38 -1.64 1.28
N ILE A 306 -4.95 -2.36 0.25
CA ILE A 306 -3.62 -2.95 0.13
C ILE A 306 -2.64 -1.87 -0.34
N THR A 307 -1.53 -1.69 0.37
CA THR A 307 -0.47 -0.71 0.02
C THR A 307 0.89 -1.36 -0.20
N ARG A 308 1.74 -0.64 -0.96
CA ARG A 308 3.16 -0.97 -1.11
C ARG A 308 3.99 -0.31 0.00
N ASP A 309 5.18 -0.84 0.24
CA ASP A 309 6.13 -0.21 1.14
C ASP A 309 6.62 1.15 0.63
N VAL A 310 7.22 1.94 1.52
CA VAL A 310 7.73 3.29 1.22
C VAL A 310 8.86 3.33 0.18
N GLY A 311 9.49 2.18 -0.11
CA GLY A 311 10.48 2.01 -1.18
C GLY A 311 9.88 1.93 -2.59
N SER A 312 8.56 2.10 -2.74
CA SER A 312 7.84 1.95 -4.01
C SER A 312 7.56 3.29 -4.68
N GLY A 313 8.16 3.55 -5.85
CA GLY A 313 7.81 4.69 -6.69
C GLY A 313 6.39 4.60 -7.26
N THR A 314 5.82 3.39 -7.40
CA THR A 314 4.40 3.20 -7.74
C THR A 314 3.48 3.77 -6.66
N ARG A 315 3.83 3.61 -5.36
CA ARG A 315 3.09 4.23 -4.26
C ARG A 315 3.19 5.75 -4.39
N ASN A 316 4.42 6.26 -4.49
CA ASN A 316 4.62 7.70 -4.54
C ASN A 316 3.90 8.34 -5.73
N ALA A 317 3.97 7.75 -6.93
CA ALA A 317 3.23 8.24 -8.09
C ALA A 317 1.72 8.22 -7.86
N PHE A 318 1.18 7.10 -7.34
CA PHE A 318 -0.24 6.96 -7.12
C PHE A 318 -0.76 8.02 -6.15
N GLU A 319 -0.15 8.14 -4.97
CA GLU A 319 -0.57 9.07 -3.91
C GLU A 319 -0.42 10.53 -4.37
N ASN A 320 0.74 10.91 -4.90
CA ASN A 320 0.96 12.28 -5.38
C ASN A 320 -0.04 12.68 -6.48
N CYS A 321 -0.32 11.79 -7.46
CA CYS A 321 -1.25 12.10 -8.54
C CYS A 321 -2.72 12.12 -8.10
N ILE A 322 -3.06 11.60 -6.93
CA ILE A 322 -4.38 11.82 -6.31
C ILE A 322 -4.33 12.97 -5.30
N GLY A 323 -3.27 13.78 -5.26
CA GLY A 323 -3.15 14.93 -4.35
C GLY A 323 -2.97 14.54 -2.89
N GLN A 324 -2.27 13.43 -2.63
CA GLN A 324 -2.00 12.92 -1.29
C GLN A 324 -0.50 12.70 -1.08
N ASP A 325 0.01 13.15 0.07
CA ASP A 325 1.36 12.87 0.53
C ASP A 325 1.55 11.34 0.64
N PRO A 326 2.57 10.76 -0.02
CA PRO A 326 2.79 9.31 0.00
C PRO A 326 2.95 8.69 1.38
N SER A 327 3.42 9.45 2.38
CA SER A 327 3.55 8.99 3.77
C SER A 327 2.21 8.85 4.50
N TYR A 328 1.14 9.46 3.98
CA TYR A 328 -0.24 9.24 4.43
C TYR A 328 -0.96 8.11 3.68
N GLY A 329 -0.43 7.64 2.55
CA GLY A 329 -0.93 6.46 1.81
C GLY A 329 -0.69 5.12 2.52
N VAL A 330 -1.30 4.94 3.69
CA VAL A 330 -1.02 3.84 4.62
C VAL A 330 -1.95 2.63 4.43
N GLY A 331 -3.19 2.85 3.96
CA GLY A 331 -4.22 1.80 3.85
C GLY A 331 -4.34 1.00 5.15
N GLU A 332 -4.33 -0.34 5.06
CA GLU A 332 -4.38 -1.18 6.27
C GLU A 332 -3.20 -1.01 7.23
N ASN A 333 -2.01 -0.72 6.71
CA ASN A 333 -0.80 -0.53 7.51
C ASN A 333 -0.49 -1.67 8.52
N VAL A 334 -0.85 -2.93 8.19
CA VAL A 334 -0.61 -4.11 9.04
C VAL A 334 0.58 -4.94 8.55
N GLY A 335 1.49 -5.24 9.46
CA GLY A 335 2.65 -6.14 9.31
C GLY A 335 3.97 -5.42 9.02
N GLY A 336 5.05 -6.20 8.98
CA GLY A 336 6.35 -5.77 8.46
C GLY A 336 6.40 -5.77 6.92
N LEU A 337 7.60 -5.65 6.35
CA LEU A 337 7.79 -5.63 4.90
C LEU A 337 7.44 -7.01 4.33
N SER A 338 6.39 -7.08 3.52
CA SER A 338 5.86 -8.32 2.94
C SER A 338 6.62 -8.67 1.66
N THR A 339 7.54 -9.64 1.75
CA THR A 339 8.43 -10.06 0.65
C THR A 339 8.29 -11.53 0.25
N THR A 340 7.55 -12.33 1.01
CA THR A 340 7.38 -13.77 0.76
C THR A 340 6.04 -14.08 0.12
N SER A 341 5.95 -15.21 -0.60
CA SER A 341 4.69 -15.68 -1.18
C SER A 341 3.66 -16.08 -0.13
N ALA A 342 4.11 -16.64 1.01
CA ALA A 342 3.23 -17.04 2.12
C ALA A 342 2.42 -15.87 2.69
N GLN A 343 3.00 -14.67 2.72
CA GLN A 343 2.33 -13.44 3.18
C GLN A 343 1.25 -12.92 2.22
N ASN A 344 1.19 -13.44 0.99
CA ASN A 344 0.16 -13.06 0.00
C ASN A 344 -0.97 -14.09 -0.08
N ASN A 345 -0.79 -15.29 0.46
CA ASN A 345 -1.81 -16.34 0.50
C ASN A 345 -2.65 -16.19 1.76
N LEU A 346 -3.94 -16.55 1.67
CA LEU A 346 -4.82 -16.51 2.83
C LEU A 346 -4.35 -17.55 3.86
N GLY A 347 -4.42 -17.21 5.14
CA GLY A 347 -3.85 -18.02 6.22
C GLY A 347 -3.28 -17.21 7.38
N ALA A 348 -2.74 -17.92 8.37
CA ALA A 348 -2.12 -17.30 9.54
C ALA A 348 -0.99 -16.30 9.19
N ALA A 349 -0.20 -16.58 8.15
CA ALA A 349 0.90 -15.73 7.70
C ALA A 349 0.48 -14.56 6.79
N PHE A 350 -0.79 -14.50 6.36
CA PHE A 350 -1.30 -13.45 5.47
C PHE A 350 -1.02 -12.06 6.04
N LEU A 351 -0.56 -11.11 5.22
CA LEU A 351 -0.47 -9.70 5.60
C LEU A 351 -1.19 -8.88 4.53
N PRO A 352 -2.04 -7.90 4.86
CA PRO A 352 -2.77 -7.16 3.85
C PRO A 352 -1.88 -6.17 3.10
N SER A 353 -0.99 -5.46 3.78
CA SER A 353 -0.27 -4.29 3.22
C SER A 353 1.25 -4.42 3.30
N ASN A 354 1.96 -3.31 3.10
CA ASN A 354 3.43 -3.23 3.14
C ASN A 354 4.11 -4.16 2.11
N LYS A 355 3.51 -4.26 0.92
CA LYS A 355 3.97 -5.16 -0.14
C LYS A 355 5.28 -4.67 -0.74
N GLY A 356 6.31 -5.52 -0.72
CA GLY A 356 7.63 -5.22 -1.28
C GLY A 356 7.71 -5.23 -2.81
N SER A 357 6.67 -5.67 -3.52
CA SER A 357 6.67 -5.75 -4.99
C SER A 357 5.26 -5.69 -5.59
N ASN A 358 5.17 -5.33 -6.88
CA ASN A 358 3.92 -5.44 -7.65
C ASN A 358 3.42 -6.89 -7.74
N GLY A 359 4.31 -7.88 -7.84
CA GLY A 359 3.89 -9.29 -7.84
C GLY A 359 3.19 -9.70 -6.54
N GLY A 360 3.69 -9.23 -5.38
CA GLY A 360 3.04 -9.44 -4.09
C GLY A 360 1.72 -8.70 -3.95
N MET A 361 1.65 -7.46 -4.45
CA MET A 361 0.43 -6.66 -4.54
C MET A 361 -0.67 -7.39 -5.33
N GLU A 362 -0.35 -7.81 -6.56
CA GLU A 362 -1.27 -8.52 -7.44
C GLU A 362 -1.69 -9.87 -6.85
N ALA A 363 -0.77 -10.60 -6.21
CA ALA A 363 -1.09 -11.88 -5.57
C ALA A 363 -2.06 -11.70 -4.41
N THR A 364 -1.83 -10.68 -3.58
CA THR A 364 -2.72 -10.34 -2.45
C THR A 364 -4.10 -9.97 -2.97
N LEU A 365 -4.18 -9.04 -3.94
CA LEU A 365 -5.44 -8.63 -4.58
C LEU A 365 -6.20 -9.82 -5.19
N ARG A 366 -5.52 -10.81 -5.79
CA ARG A 366 -6.20 -12.00 -6.33
C ARG A 366 -6.76 -12.92 -5.25
N ASN A 367 -6.10 -12.96 -4.09
CA ASN A 367 -6.43 -13.89 -3.02
C ASN A 367 -7.49 -13.31 -2.09
N VAL A 368 -7.51 -11.99 -1.85
CA VAL A 368 -8.58 -11.38 -1.06
C VAL A 368 -9.78 -11.05 -1.95
N ARG A 369 -10.98 -10.99 -1.36
CA ARG A 369 -12.19 -10.68 -2.13
C ARG A 369 -12.64 -9.23 -1.97
N LEU A 370 -12.24 -8.57 -0.90
CA LEU A 370 -12.51 -7.15 -0.61
C LEU A 370 -11.35 -6.22 -0.96
N GLY A 371 -10.36 -6.70 -1.72
CA GLY A 371 -9.14 -5.95 -1.99
C GLY A 371 -9.32 -4.80 -2.98
N ILE A 372 -8.83 -3.62 -2.59
CA ILE A 372 -8.50 -2.49 -3.46
C ILE A 372 -7.01 -2.16 -3.27
N GLY A 373 -6.35 -1.78 -4.36
CA GLY A 373 -4.93 -1.45 -4.36
C GLY A 373 -4.53 -0.75 -5.65
N TYR A 374 -3.24 -0.62 -5.91
CA TYR A 374 -2.73 -0.03 -7.15
C TYR A 374 -1.60 -0.86 -7.78
N VAL A 375 -1.57 -0.89 -9.11
CA VAL A 375 -0.54 -1.60 -9.90
C VAL A 375 -0.27 -0.83 -11.20
N GLY A 376 0.94 -0.94 -11.74
CA GLY A 376 1.25 -0.51 -13.11
C GLY A 376 0.36 -1.23 -14.14
N THR A 377 -0.26 -0.47 -15.04
CA THR A 377 -1.32 -0.98 -15.93
C THR A 377 -0.80 -1.91 -17.02
N GLU A 378 0.45 -1.75 -17.46
CA GLU A 378 1.08 -2.56 -18.50
C GLU A 378 1.07 -4.05 -18.13
N ARG A 379 1.18 -4.34 -16.84
CA ARG A 379 1.22 -5.70 -16.30
C ARG A 379 -0.10 -6.43 -16.49
N GLY A 380 -1.22 -5.70 -16.54
CA GLY A 380 -2.56 -6.27 -16.72
C GLY A 380 -2.72 -7.04 -18.04
N VAL A 381 -1.91 -6.74 -19.06
CA VAL A 381 -2.00 -7.36 -20.40
C VAL A 381 -0.72 -8.01 -20.90
N THR A 382 0.45 -7.69 -20.34
CA THR A 382 1.77 -8.16 -20.83
C THR A 382 2.39 -9.32 -20.05
N GLY A 383 1.77 -9.74 -18.94
CA GLY A 383 2.25 -10.88 -18.15
C GLY A 383 2.12 -12.24 -18.84
N SER A 384 2.49 -13.30 -18.11
CA SER A 384 2.18 -14.69 -18.47
C SER A 384 1.34 -15.35 -17.37
N GLY A 385 0.41 -16.24 -17.75
CA GLY A 385 -0.52 -16.88 -16.81
C GLY A 385 -1.32 -15.86 -15.98
N SER A 386 -1.28 -16.01 -14.66
CA SER A 386 -1.95 -15.12 -13.70
C SER A 386 -1.38 -13.68 -13.64
N GLY A 387 -0.26 -13.43 -14.32
CA GLY A 387 0.38 -12.11 -14.43
C GLY A 387 -0.37 -11.13 -15.32
N SER A 388 -1.14 -11.60 -16.31
CA SER A 388 -2.02 -10.75 -17.14
C SER A 388 -3.41 -10.63 -16.50
N TRP A 389 -3.44 -10.03 -15.32
CA TRP A 389 -4.58 -10.07 -14.43
C TRP A 389 -5.86 -9.44 -15.02
N LEU A 390 -5.73 -8.46 -15.91
CA LEU A 390 -6.86 -7.79 -16.56
C LEU A 390 -7.43 -8.64 -17.70
N SER A 391 -6.58 -9.08 -18.64
CA SER A 391 -7.03 -9.85 -19.80
C SER A 391 -7.52 -11.26 -19.44
N THR A 392 -7.05 -11.80 -18.32
CA THR A 392 -7.53 -13.09 -17.77
C THR A 392 -8.75 -12.95 -16.86
N GLY A 393 -9.25 -11.73 -16.62
CA GLY A 393 -10.38 -11.46 -15.72
C GLY A 393 -10.11 -11.90 -14.28
N ALA A 394 -8.85 -11.88 -13.84
CA ALA A 394 -8.47 -12.23 -12.48
C ALA A 394 -8.71 -11.07 -11.51
N LEU A 395 -8.42 -9.85 -11.96
CA LEU A 395 -8.65 -8.57 -11.30
C LEU A 395 -9.22 -7.57 -12.31
N GLU A 396 -9.64 -6.41 -11.84
CA GLU A 396 -10.21 -5.36 -12.68
C GLU A 396 -9.72 -3.98 -12.26
N ILE A 397 -9.82 -3.00 -13.17
CA ILE A 397 -9.53 -1.59 -12.91
C ILE A 397 -10.85 -0.88 -12.59
N ALA A 398 -10.90 -0.10 -11.51
CA ALA A 398 -12.00 0.82 -11.28
C ALA A 398 -11.90 2.02 -12.24
N GLU A 399 -13.01 2.43 -12.84
CA GLU A 399 -13.05 3.67 -13.64
C GLU A 399 -12.92 4.87 -12.71
N VAL A 400 -12.03 5.80 -13.03
CA VAL A 400 -11.69 6.91 -12.14
C VAL A 400 -12.26 8.22 -12.68
N LYS A 401 -12.89 9.01 -11.81
CA LYS A 401 -13.19 10.41 -12.10
C LYS A 401 -12.16 11.29 -11.42
N ASN A 402 -11.47 12.12 -12.21
CA ASN A 402 -10.45 13.04 -11.71
C ASN A 402 -11.08 14.32 -11.14
N ASP A 403 -11.93 14.18 -10.13
CA ASP A 403 -12.71 15.28 -9.54
C ASP A 403 -11.82 16.40 -8.97
N ILE A 404 -10.65 16.08 -8.42
CA ILE A 404 -9.68 17.09 -7.94
C ILE A 404 -9.02 17.90 -9.07
N TYR A 405 -9.03 17.38 -10.31
CA TYR A 405 -8.55 18.07 -11.51
C TYR A 405 -9.67 18.81 -12.27
N GLY A 406 -10.90 18.82 -11.73
CA GLY A 406 -12.09 19.35 -12.41
C GLY A 406 -12.66 18.42 -13.49
N GLY A 407 -12.27 17.15 -13.49
CA GLY A 407 -12.81 16.13 -14.38
C GLY A 407 -14.28 15.81 -14.09
N THR A 408 -15.06 15.53 -15.13
CA THR A 408 -16.50 15.25 -15.01
C THR A 408 -16.88 13.84 -15.44
N ALA A 409 -15.99 13.12 -16.12
CA ALA A 409 -16.20 11.76 -16.60
C ALA A 409 -15.41 10.73 -15.79
N PHE A 410 -15.97 9.51 -15.67
CA PHE A 410 -15.21 8.34 -15.27
C PHE A 410 -14.45 7.79 -16.48
N VAL A 411 -13.16 7.52 -16.32
CA VAL A 411 -12.27 7.12 -17.40
C VAL A 411 -11.42 5.91 -17.00
N ARG A 412 -10.81 5.28 -18.01
CA ARG A 412 -9.91 4.14 -17.88
C ARG A 412 -8.58 4.42 -18.58
N PRO A 413 -7.48 3.70 -18.27
CA PRO A 413 -6.15 3.94 -18.84
C PRO A 413 -6.02 3.39 -20.28
N THR A 414 -6.89 3.83 -21.18
CA THR A 414 -6.73 3.60 -22.62
C THR A 414 -5.55 4.42 -23.13
N THR A 415 -4.87 3.98 -24.20
CA THR A 415 -3.76 4.74 -24.79
C THR A 415 -4.13 6.18 -25.14
N SER A 416 -5.37 6.42 -25.59
CA SER A 416 -5.88 7.78 -25.86
C SER A 416 -5.96 8.61 -24.59
N ASN A 417 -6.56 8.08 -23.52
CA ASN A 417 -6.69 8.79 -22.25
C ASN A 417 -5.32 9.08 -21.62
N LEU A 418 -4.38 8.14 -21.74
CA LEU A 418 -3.00 8.27 -21.26
C LEU A 418 -2.23 9.37 -22.01
N LEU A 419 -2.37 9.44 -23.33
CA LEU A 419 -1.64 10.42 -24.14
C LEU A 419 -2.27 11.82 -24.09
N ASN A 420 -3.58 11.93 -23.87
CA ASN A 420 -4.24 13.22 -23.71
C ASN A 420 -3.97 13.82 -22.32
N ASN A 421 -3.84 12.97 -21.29
CA ASN A 421 -3.47 13.32 -19.91
C ASN A 421 -4.08 14.64 -19.43
N ASN A 422 -5.41 14.75 -19.42
CA ASN A 422 -6.13 15.96 -19.04
C ASN A 422 -7.19 15.64 -17.97
N ALA A 423 -7.98 16.63 -17.55
CA ALA A 423 -9.01 16.44 -16.52
C ALA A 423 -9.99 15.28 -16.82
N ASN A 424 -10.26 14.97 -18.11
CA ASN A 424 -11.07 13.82 -18.55
C ASN A 424 -10.22 12.75 -19.28
N GLY A 425 -8.92 12.71 -19.02
CA GLY A 425 -7.97 11.69 -19.46
C GLY A 425 -7.46 10.88 -18.27
N TRP A 426 -6.47 10.02 -18.49
CA TRP A 426 -5.90 9.21 -17.41
C TRP A 426 -4.64 9.88 -16.86
N VAL A 427 -4.72 10.39 -15.64
CA VAL A 427 -3.67 11.22 -15.03
C VAL A 427 -2.91 10.54 -13.90
N ILE A 428 -3.35 9.35 -13.47
CA ILE A 428 -2.67 8.61 -12.42
C ILE A 428 -1.48 7.86 -13.01
N GLY A 429 -0.27 8.34 -12.70
CA GLY A 429 0.97 7.73 -13.15
C GLY A 429 2.18 8.58 -12.85
N GLY A 430 3.34 7.94 -12.76
CA GLY A 430 4.57 8.62 -12.41
C GLY A 430 5.32 9.11 -13.64
N GLN A 431 5.87 10.32 -13.59
CA GLN A 431 6.88 10.75 -14.55
C GLN A 431 8.21 10.07 -14.19
N ALA A 432 8.46 8.92 -14.81
CA ALA A 432 9.64 8.12 -14.59
C ALA A 432 10.89 8.79 -15.15
N VAL A 433 11.95 8.74 -14.36
CA VAL A 433 13.23 9.40 -14.64
C VAL A 433 14.39 8.43 -14.47
N LEU A 434 15.49 8.75 -15.14
CA LEU A 434 16.80 8.15 -14.91
C LEU A 434 17.62 9.15 -14.07
N ALA A 435 17.52 9.05 -12.75
CA ALA A 435 18.23 9.94 -11.85
C ALA A 435 19.75 9.67 -11.92
N SER A 436 20.55 10.73 -12.01
CA SER A 436 22.02 10.66 -12.08
C SER A 436 22.67 11.68 -11.16
N ILE A 437 23.86 11.39 -10.64
CA ILE A 437 24.70 12.40 -9.98
C ILE A 437 25.53 13.09 -11.06
N GLY A 438 25.29 14.39 -11.25
CA GLY A 438 25.76 15.15 -12.40
C GLY A 438 24.83 15.03 -13.62
N ASP A 439 24.94 16.00 -14.52
CA ASP A 439 24.10 16.19 -15.70
C ASP A 439 24.77 15.59 -16.94
N PRO A 440 24.19 14.56 -17.59
CA PRO A 440 24.74 14.01 -18.83
C PRO A 440 24.74 15.03 -19.98
N ARG A 441 23.90 16.06 -19.94
CA ARG A 441 23.85 17.10 -20.98
C ARG A 441 25.01 18.09 -20.88
N ALA A 442 25.72 18.13 -19.75
CA ALA A 442 26.93 18.95 -19.61
C ALA A 442 28.15 18.36 -20.34
N GLU A 443 28.06 17.11 -20.81
CA GLU A 443 29.12 16.48 -21.59
C GLU A 443 29.31 17.17 -22.96
N PRO A 444 30.48 17.00 -23.61
CA PRO A 444 30.68 17.43 -24.98
C PRO A 444 29.84 16.63 -25.98
N THR A 445 29.72 17.15 -27.20
CA THR A 445 28.86 16.60 -28.24
C THR A 445 29.25 15.19 -28.70
N ASN A 446 30.53 14.82 -28.62
CA ASN A 446 30.99 13.46 -28.94
C ASN A 446 30.58 12.39 -27.91
N VAL A 447 29.99 12.81 -26.78
CA VAL A 447 29.36 11.93 -25.77
C VAL A 447 27.84 12.18 -25.75
N GLY A 448 27.31 12.85 -26.79
CA GLY A 448 25.89 13.18 -26.95
C GLY A 448 25.36 14.30 -26.05
N GLY A 449 26.24 15.03 -25.35
CA GLY A 449 25.85 16.16 -24.51
C GLY A 449 25.51 17.43 -25.30
N ASP A 450 24.95 18.41 -24.60
CA ASP A 450 24.54 19.72 -25.14
C ASP A 450 25.52 20.85 -24.76
N GLY A 451 26.61 20.53 -24.03
CA GLY A 451 27.62 21.49 -23.60
C GLY A 451 27.15 22.45 -22.49
N LEU A 452 26.20 22.01 -21.65
CA LEU A 452 25.73 22.81 -20.50
C LEU A 452 26.85 23.08 -19.48
N THR A 453 26.67 24.14 -18.68
CA THR A 453 27.61 24.53 -17.62
C THR A 453 27.33 23.85 -16.28
N THR A 454 26.32 22.99 -16.21
CA THR A 454 26.00 22.17 -15.03
C THR A 454 27.14 21.16 -14.74
N PRO A 455 27.26 20.66 -13.50
CA PRO A 455 28.25 19.64 -13.16
C PRO A 455 28.06 18.38 -13.99
N ARG A 456 29.13 17.88 -14.62
CA ARG A 456 29.14 16.64 -15.40
C ARG A 456 29.01 15.39 -14.52
N MET A 457 28.51 14.31 -15.10
CA MET A 457 28.61 12.99 -14.48
C MET A 457 30.08 12.56 -14.40
N VAL A 458 30.48 11.92 -13.31
CA VAL A 458 31.86 11.43 -13.16
C VAL A 458 32.16 10.26 -14.10
N ASN A 459 31.17 9.39 -14.33
CA ASN A 459 31.25 8.29 -15.28
C ASN A 459 30.74 8.75 -16.66
N THR A 460 31.68 9.09 -17.55
CA THR A 460 31.36 9.54 -18.92
C THR A 460 30.69 8.46 -19.77
N ALA A 461 30.91 7.16 -19.47
CA ALA A 461 30.23 6.08 -20.17
C ALA A 461 28.75 6.00 -19.79
N ALA A 462 28.42 6.25 -18.52
CA ALA A 462 27.04 6.34 -18.06
C ALA A 462 26.35 7.58 -18.64
N ALA A 463 27.06 8.71 -18.76
CA ALA A 463 26.53 9.90 -19.45
C ALA A 463 26.23 9.64 -20.93
N ALA A 464 27.15 8.94 -21.63
CA ALA A 464 26.96 8.51 -23.01
C ALA A 464 25.72 7.61 -23.15
N TYR A 465 25.54 6.66 -22.23
CA TYR A 465 24.39 5.76 -22.22
C TYR A 465 23.07 6.54 -22.10
N LEU A 466 22.98 7.49 -21.16
CA LEU A 466 21.79 8.35 -21.01
C LEU A 466 21.55 9.24 -22.23
N ASN A 467 22.60 9.85 -22.78
CA ASN A 467 22.49 10.71 -23.96
C ASN A 467 22.10 9.91 -25.21
N ASN A 468 22.58 8.67 -25.37
CA ASN A 468 22.23 7.78 -26.46
C ASN A 468 20.70 7.53 -26.50
N ILE A 469 20.11 7.24 -25.34
CA ILE A 469 18.66 7.07 -25.18
C ILE A 469 17.92 8.38 -25.48
N ARG A 470 18.33 9.48 -24.82
CA ARG A 470 17.67 10.79 -24.96
C ARG A 470 17.68 11.29 -26.40
N LYS A 471 18.82 11.23 -27.09
CA LYS A 471 18.97 11.69 -28.47
C LYS A 471 18.16 10.82 -29.43
N SER A 472 18.12 9.51 -29.20
CA SER A 472 17.29 8.59 -29.99
C SER A 472 15.79 8.89 -29.86
N ILE A 473 15.31 9.19 -28.65
CA ILE A 473 13.91 9.58 -28.42
C ILE A 473 13.60 10.93 -29.09
N ALA A 474 14.47 11.94 -28.89
CA ALA A 474 14.26 13.27 -29.43
C ALA A 474 14.23 13.30 -30.97
N ALA A 475 14.98 12.41 -31.62
CA ALA A 475 15.03 12.28 -33.07
C ALA A 475 13.93 11.38 -33.66
N PHE A 476 12.97 10.91 -32.84
CA PHE A 476 11.88 10.09 -33.35
C PHE A 476 10.96 10.91 -34.28
N VAL A 477 10.93 10.52 -35.56
CA VAL A 477 10.09 11.17 -36.59
C VAL A 477 9.03 10.22 -37.13
N ALA A 478 9.40 9.01 -37.57
CA ALA A 478 8.46 7.95 -37.97
C ALA A 478 9.20 6.61 -38.10
N VAL A 479 8.52 5.49 -37.86
CA VAL A 479 8.99 4.13 -38.18
C VAL A 479 7.91 3.43 -39.00
N PRO A 480 8.22 2.70 -40.10
CA PRO A 480 9.56 2.42 -40.65
C PRO A 480 10.08 3.50 -41.63
N ASN A 481 9.39 4.63 -41.74
CA ASN A 481 9.68 5.63 -42.78
C ASN A 481 10.91 6.52 -42.48
N ALA A 482 11.66 6.24 -41.39
CA ALA A 482 12.95 6.84 -41.09
C ALA A 482 13.94 5.76 -40.59
N PRO A 483 14.73 5.14 -41.48
CA PRO A 483 15.65 4.06 -41.14
C PRO A 483 16.67 4.38 -40.04
N THR A 484 16.95 5.67 -39.81
CA THR A 484 17.81 6.15 -38.72
C THR A 484 17.28 5.83 -37.32
N ASN A 485 15.99 5.45 -37.21
CA ASN A 485 15.33 5.13 -35.95
C ASN A 485 15.07 3.63 -35.78
N ASP A 486 15.34 2.81 -36.80
CA ASP A 486 15.06 1.38 -36.77
C ASP A 486 15.97 0.65 -35.78
N PHE A 487 15.37 -0.15 -34.90
CA PHE A 487 16.01 -0.89 -33.81
C PHE A 487 16.73 -0.01 -32.79
N MET A 488 16.46 1.29 -32.76
CA MET A 488 17.14 2.22 -31.86
C MET A 488 16.52 2.23 -30.45
N PRO A 489 17.28 2.69 -29.42
CA PRO A 489 16.77 2.72 -28.05
C PRO A 489 15.43 3.46 -27.90
N GLY A 490 15.22 4.56 -28.64
CA GLY A 490 13.99 5.36 -28.57
C GLY A 490 12.76 4.69 -29.20
N GLU A 491 12.93 3.95 -30.31
CA GLU A 491 11.84 3.19 -30.92
C GLU A 491 11.35 2.10 -29.97
N TYR A 492 12.28 1.28 -29.45
CA TYR A 492 11.91 0.18 -28.55
C TYR A 492 11.23 0.74 -27.30
N ALA A 493 11.73 1.85 -26.74
CA ALA A 493 11.11 2.52 -25.61
C ALA A 493 9.65 2.94 -25.89
N ALA A 494 9.33 3.43 -27.10
CA ALA A 494 7.96 3.83 -27.48
C ALA A 494 6.97 2.66 -27.59
N THR A 495 7.44 1.45 -27.85
CA THR A 495 6.58 0.23 -27.85
C THR A 495 6.26 -0.25 -26.43
N GLN A 496 7.17 0.00 -25.48
CA GLN A 496 7.04 -0.49 -24.10
C GLN A 496 6.43 0.54 -23.16
N PHE A 497 6.73 1.82 -23.37
CA PHE A 497 6.40 2.91 -22.46
C PHE A 497 5.56 3.99 -23.13
N ILE A 498 4.83 4.77 -22.32
CA ILE A 498 4.26 6.04 -22.74
C ILE A 498 5.35 7.10 -22.58
N LEU A 499 6.12 7.39 -23.62
CA LEU A 499 7.21 8.38 -23.52
C LEU A 499 6.66 9.79 -23.23
N LEU A 500 7.32 10.55 -22.36
CA LEU A 500 6.81 11.87 -21.92
C LEU A 500 6.61 12.82 -23.09
N ALA A 501 7.49 12.79 -24.10
CA ALA A 501 7.36 13.59 -25.33
C ALA A 501 6.09 13.27 -26.16
N ALA A 502 5.42 12.13 -25.93
CA ALA A 502 4.20 11.74 -26.64
C ALA A 502 2.91 12.31 -26.03
N ILE A 503 2.98 12.84 -24.80
CA ILE A 503 1.82 13.20 -23.97
C ILE A 503 1.50 14.68 -24.12
N ASP A 504 0.21 15.04 -24.18
CA ASP A 504 -0.22 16.43 -24.38
C ASP A 504 0.06 17.33 -23.17
N ASN A 505 -0.17 16.82 -21.96
CA ASN A 505 0.07 17.54 -20.71
C ASN A 505 0.89 16.69 -19.74
N LEU A 506 1.64 17.35 -18.87
CA LEU A 506 2.53 16.75 -17.89
C LEU A 506 2.19 17.23 -16.49
N HIS A 507 2.50 16.41 -15.50
CA HIS A 507 2.55 16.86 -14.10
C HIS A 507 3.78 17.76 -13.93
N PRO A 508 3.68 18.93 -13.29
CA PRO A 508 4.86 19.67 -12.88
C PRO A 508 5.48 18.98 -11.64
N GLY A 509 6.80 18.98 -11.55
CA GLY A 509 7.50 18.34 -10.43
C GLY A 509 7.20 18.96 -9.05
N THR A 510 6.65 20.17 -9.01
CA THR A 510 6.30 20.92 -7.80
C THR A 510 4.90 20.64 -7.27
N ASP A 511 3.95 20.37 -8.16
CA ASP A 511 2.53 20.16 -7.84
C ASP A 511 2.03 18.97 -8.70
N PRO A 512 2.15 17.74 -8.19
CA PRO A 512 1.76 16.53 -8.90
C PRO A 512 0.25 16.38 -9.15
N ALA A 513 -0.58 17.23 -8.54
CA ALA A 513 -2.03 17.23 -8.69
C ALA A 513 -2.53 18.27 -9.72
N SER A 514 -1.61 18.84 -10.50
CA SER A 514 -1.88 19.81 -11.56
C SER A 514 -1.34 19.35 -12.91
N LEU A 515 -1.80 19.98 -14.00
CA LEU A 515 -1.40 19.62 -15.36
C LEU A 515 -0.97 20.86 -16.14
N ILE A 516 0.20 20.77 -16.79
CA ILE A 516 0.75 21.80 -17.67
C ILE A 516 0.91 21.27 -19.10
N PRO A 517 0.74 22.11 -20.15
CA PRO A 517 1.02 21.69 -21.52
C PRO A 517 2.46 21.20 -21.69
N ASN A 518 2.66 20.11 -22.42
CA ASN A 518 3.98 19.55 -22.62
C ASN A 518 4.84 20.43 -23.55
N PRO A 519 5.94 21.04 -23.06
CA PRO A 519 6.78 21.91 -23.89
C PRO A 519 7.59 21.14 -24.95
N ASN A 520 7.76 19.82 -24.77
CA ASN A 520 8.55 18.94 -25.64
C ASN A 520 7.66 17.98 -26.46
N PHE A 521 6.40 18.36 -26.70
CA PHE A 521 5.43 17.52 -27.39
C PHE A 521 5.86 17.14 -28.82
N ASN A 522 5.84 15.84 -29.12
CA ASN A 522 6.13 15.25 -30.42
C ASN A 522 4.89 14.50 -30.94
N ALA A 523 4.17 15.15 -31.87
CA ALA A 523 2.94 14.62 -32.46
C ALA A 523 3.14 13.31 -33.23
N ALA A 524 4.31 13.08 -33.83
CA ALA A 524 4.60 11.88 -34.57
C ALA A 524 4.81 10.68 -33.63
N LEU A 525 5.49 10.92 -32.51
CA LEU A 525 5.64 9.94 -31.44
C LEU A 525 4.30 9.59 -30.79
N LYS A 526 3.42 10.58 -30.55
CA LYS A 526 2.03 10.33 -30.10
C LYS A 526 1.28 9.40 -31.06
N SER A 527 1.34 9.71 -32.35
CA SER A 527 0.67 8.93 -33.39
C SER A 527 1.19 7.49 -33.45
N TYR A 528 2.50 7.28 -33.33
CA TYR A 528 3.10 5.95 -33.27
C TYR A 528 2.66 5.18 -32.01
N THR A 529 2.69 5.84 -30.85
CA THR A 529 2.34 5.23 -29.56
C THR A 529 0.90 4.74 -29.52
N LEU A 530 -0.05 5.49 -30.11
CA LEU A 530 -1.46 5.10 -30.23
C LEU A 530 -1.65 3.73 -30.89
N GLY A 531 -0.85 3.42 -31.92
CA GLY A 531 -0.97 2.17 -32.67
C GLY A 531 -0.14 1.01 -32.12
N ASN A 532 1.00 1.29 -31.49
CA ASN A 532 2.05 0.29 -31.25
C ASN A 532 2.37 0.01 -29.78
N ASN A 533 1.79 0.77 -28.84
CA ASN A 533 2.02 0.55 -27.41
C ASN A 533 1.17 -0.61 -26.86
N VAL A 534 1.67 -1.30 -25.83
CA VAL A 534 0.97 -2.41 -25.14
C VAL A 534 -0.41 -2.03 -24.58
N HIS A 535 -0.68 -0.75 -24.31
CA HIS A 535 -1.99 -0.25 -23.88
C HIS A 535 -3.03 -0.17 -25.01
N ASN A 536 -2.63 -0.36 -26.27
CA ASN A 536 -3.56 -0.52 -27.39
C ASN A 536 -4.24 -1.90 -27.32
N ASN A 537 -5.03 -2.11 -26.28
CA ASN A 537 -5.68 -3.35 -25.92
C ASN A 537 -7.12 -3.05 -25.47
N SER A 538 -8.09 -3.82 -25.98
CA SER A 538 -9.50 -3.61 -25.69
C SER A 538 -9.88 -3.84 -24.23
N ALA A 539 -9.07 -4.58 -23.45
CA ALA A 539 -9.32 -4.81 -22.03
C ALA A 539 -9.30 -3.51 -21.19
N PHE A 540 -8.61 -2.46 -21.66
CA PHE A 540 -8.62 -1.15 -21.00
C PHE A 540 -9.87 -0.32 -21.33
N ALA A 541 -10.64 -0.68 -22.36
CA ALA A 541 -11.73 0.17 -22.87
C ALA A 541 -12.99 0.16 -22.00
N SER A 542 -13.25 -0.93 -21.27
CA SER A 542 -14.46 -1.06 -20.44
C SER A 542 -14.26 -2.03 -19.28
N PHE A 543 -15.00 -1.81 -18.18
CA PHE A 543 -15.08 -2.75 -17.07
C PHE A 543 -15.67 -4.11 -17.50
N ASN A 544 -15.05 -5.24 -17.11
CA ASN A 544 -15.57 -6.56 -17.43
C ASN A 544 -16.67 -7.01 -16.45
N THR A 545 -17.92 -6.84 -16.87
CA THR A 545 -19.09 -7.22 -16.05
C THR A 545 -19.35 -8.73 -16.00
N THR A 546 -18.71 -9.53 -16.85
CA THR A 546 -18.93 -10.99 -16.95
C THR A 546 -17.98 -11.81 -16.08
N ALA A 547 -16.81 -11.27 -15.75
CA ALA A 547 -15.82 -11.93 -14.90
C ALA A 547 -16.22 -11.91 -13.41
N SER A 548 -15.70 -12.89 -12.65
CA SER A 548 -15.90 -13.03 -11.19
C SER A 548 -14.58 -13.15 -10.42
N GLY A 549 -13.44 -13.05 -11.10
CA GLY A 549 -12.10 -13.24 -10.53
C GLY A 549 -11.67 -14.70 -10.44
N ARG A 550 -10.65 -14.96 -9.61
CA ARG A 550 -10.08 -16.29 -9.39
C ARG A 550 -10.37 -16.79 -7.99
N VAL A 551 -10.41 -18.12 -7.85
CA VAL A 551 -10.51 -18.79 -6.55
C VAL A 551 -9.25 -18.44 -5.75
N PRO A 552 -9.37 -17.84 -4.56
CA PRO A 552 -8.23 -17.50 -3.72
C PRO A 552 -7.29 -18.67 -3.46
N THR A 553 -6.02 -18.37 -3.20
CA THR A 553 -5.04 -19.38 -2.75
C THR A 553 -4.87 -19.29 -1.25
N ARG A 554 -5.02 -20.43 -0.56
CA ARG A 554 -4.70 -20.56 0.86
C ARG A 554 -3.33 -21.19 1.07
N THR A 555 -2.78 -21.03 2.26
CA THR A 555 -1.57 -21.72 2.68
C THR A 555 -1.82 -23.23 2.78
N THR A 556 -1.13 -24.00 1.95
CA THR A 556 -1.21 -25.47 1.95
C THR A 556 -0.60 -26.07 3.23
N GLY A 557 -1.15 -27.17 3.71
CA GLY A 557 -0.72 -27.85 4.95
C GLY A 557 -1.39 -27.32 6.21
N ALA A 558 -2.25 -26.31 6.11
CA ALA A 558 -3.07 -25.81 7.21
C ALA A 558 -4.46 -26.48 7.25
N VAL A 559 -5.15 -26.35 8.38
CA VAL A 559 -6.55 -26.77 8.54
C VAL A 559 -7.41 -25.52 8.61
N TYR A 560 -8.50 -25.51 7.85
CA TYR A 560 -9.42 -24.37 7.75
C TYR A 560 -10.86 -24.77 8.14
N SER A 561 -11.74 -23.77 8.27
CA SER A 561 -13.15 -23.94 8.68
C SER A 561 -13.95 -24.95 7.84
N ASP A 562 -13.64 -25.09 6.55
CA ASP A 562 -14.30 -26.06 5.66
C ASP A 562 -13.89 -27.52 5.88
N GLY A 563 -12.90 -27.78 6.75
CA GLY A 563 -12.42 -29.13 7.07
C GLY A 563 -11.68 -29.83 5.92
N VAL A 564 -11.30 -29.11 4.86
CA VAL A 564 -10.53 -29.69 3.74
C VAL A 564 -9.15 -30.13 4.23
N ALA A 565 -8.82 -31.40 4.00
CA ALA A 565 -7.54 -31.97 4.41
C ALA A 565 -6.35 -31.18 3.85
N GLY A 566 -5.53 -30.62 4.75
CA GLY A 566 -4.35 -29.84 4.41
C GLY A 566 -4.63 -28.55 3.63
N GLY A 567 -5.88 -28.08 3.58
CA GLY A 567 -6.22 -26.84 2.87
C GLY A 567 -5.78 -26.85 1.40
N ALA A 568 -6.01 -27.95 0.70
CA ALA A 568 -5.53 -28.13 -0.68
C ALA A 568 -6.44 -27.46 -1.74
N ASN A 569 -7.69 -27.18 -1.40
CA ASN A 569 -8.73 -26.62 -2.27
C ASN A 569 -9.84 -25.98 -1.41
N TYR A 570 -10.90 -25.46 -2.02
CA TYR A 570 -12.17 -25.15 -1.34
C TYR A 570 -13.22 -26.22 -1.64
N ILE A 571 -14.32 -26.24 -0.87
CA ILE A 571 -15.51 -27.06 -1.15
C ILE A 571 -16.72 -26.13 -1.35
N ASN A 572 -17.48 -26.34 -2.43
CA ASN A 572 -18.76 -25.64 -2.65
C ASN A 572 -19.94 -26.36 -1.96
N GLN A 573 -21.14 -25.77 -1.98
CA GLN A 573 -22.32 -26.40 -1.37
C GLN A 573 -22.79 -27.70 -2.06
N ALA A 574 -22.26 -28.04 -3.25
CA ALA A 574 -22.45 -29.35 -3.87
C ALA A 574 -21.55 -30.46 -3.27
N GLY A 575 -20.56 -30.09 -2.45
CA GLY A 575 -19.50 -31.00 -2.00
C GLY A 575 -18.34 -31.16 -2.99
N SER A 576 -18.32 -30.38 -4.08
CA SER A 576 -17.26 -30.45 -5.10
C SER A 576 -16.01 -29.72 -4.65
N SER A 577 -14.84 -30.32 -4.92
CA SER A 577 -13.53 -29.70 -4.68
C SER A 577 -13.23 -28.65 -5.76
N ILE A 578 -12.92 -27.43 -5.35
CA ILE A 578 -12.66 -26.28 -6.22
C ILE A 578 -11.19 -25.83 -6.07
N ALA A 579 -10.42 -25.95 -7.15
CA ALA A 579 -8.98 -25.68 -7.14
C ALA A 579 -8.63 -24.19 -7.05
N TYR A 580 -7.50 -23.88 -6.41
CA TYR A 580 -6.97 -22.51 -6.36
C TYR A 580 -6.62 -21.97 -7.75
N GLY A 581 -6.86 -20.68 -7.97
CA GLY A 581 -6.57 -19.99 -9.23
C GLY A 581 -7.53 -20.29 -10.39
N SER A 582 -8.49 -21.23 -10.25
CA SER A 582 -9.52 -21.44 -11.26
C SER A 582 -10.46 -20.23 -11.35
N VAL A 583 -11.23 -20.13 -12.43
CA VAL A 583 -12.25 -19.07 -12.58
C VAL A 583 -13.33 -19.27 -11.53
N LEU A 584 -13.70 -18.22 -10.80
CA LEU A 584 -14.83 -18.25 -9.86
C LEU A 584 -16.15 -18.30 -10.62
N THR A 585 -17.09 -19.08 -10.10
CA THR A 585 -18.48 -19.05 -10.56
C THR A 585 -19.15 -17.73 -10.15
N LEU A 586 -20.18 -17.34 -10.89
CA LEU A 586 -20.90 -16.08 -10.66
C LEU A 586 -21.50 -15.99 -9.25
N ARG A 587 -21.84 -17.12 -8.63
CA ARG A 587 -22.41 -17.16 -7.27
C ARG A 587 -21.46 -16.60 -6.21
N ASN A 588 -20.16 -16.61 -6.46
CA ASN A 588 -19.11 -16.16 -5.54
C ASN A 588 -18.50 -14.81 -5.96
N LYS A 589 -19.20 -14.06 -6.83
CA LYS A 589 -18.66 -12.83 -7.41
C LYS A 589 -18.49 -11.73 -6.38
N ILE A 590 -19.53 -11.43 -5.61
CA ILE A 590 -19.55 -10.38 -4.58
C ILE A 590 -19.27 -11.02 -3.22
N ALA A 591 -18.29 -10.49 -2.48
CA ALA A 591 -18.03 -10.93 -1.11
C ALA A 591 -19.11 -10.38 -0.19
N GLY A 592 -19.55 -11.19 0.78
CA GLY A 592 -20.64 -10.85 1.70
C GLY A 592 -22.05 -11.06 1.13
N ASP A 593 -22.22 -11.36 -0.16
CA ASP A 593 -23.52 -11.63 -0.79
C ASP A 593 -23.98 -13.07 -0.51
N PHE A 594 -24.36 -13.34 0.74
CA PHE A 594 -24.89 -14.63 1.16
C PHE A 594 -26.32 -14.85 0.66
N SER A 595 -27.10 -13.80 0.42
CA SER A 595 -28.45 -13.86 -0.15
C SER A 595 -28.47 -14.17 -1.66
N GLY A 596 -27.35 -13.98 -2.35
CA GLY A 596 -27.17 -14.27 -3.76
C GLY A 596 -27.86 -13.29 -4.70
N ASN A 597 -28.13 -12.05 -4.29
CA ASN A 597 -28.84 -11.05 -5.08
C ASN A 597 -27.89 -10.15 -5.93
N GLY A 598 -26.58 -10.29 -5.74
CA GLY A 598 -25.54 -9.49 -6.39
C GLY A 598 -25.20 -8.19 -5.68
N LEU A 599 -25.69 -7.99 -4.45
CA LEU A 599 -25.45 -6.84 -3.58
C LEU A 599 -24.92 -7.34 -2.23
N ARG A 600 -24.26 -6.45 -1.49
CA ARG A 600 -23.95 -6.67 -0.08
C ARG A 600 -24.87 -5.76 0.71
N ASP A 601 -25.85 -6.32 1.39
CA ASP A 601 -26.91 -5.59 2.08
C ASP A 601 -27.41 -6.34 3.34
N SER A 602 -28.43 -5.78 4.00
CA SER A 602 -28.97 -6.34 5.23
C SER A 602 -29.64 -7.72 5.04
N GLY A 603 -30.07 -8.05 3.82
CA GLY A 603 -30.63 -9.35 3.47
C GLY A 603 -29.61 -10.50 3.54
N ASP A 604 -28.32 -10.19 3.59
CA ASP A 604 -27.26 -11.18 3.68
C ASP A 604 -27.05 -11.73 5.09
N VAL A 605 -27.38 -10.96 6.14
CA VAL A 605 -27.01 -11.28 7.53
C VAL A 605 -27.55 -12.63 7.97
N ILE A 606 -28.84 -12.88 7.77
CA ILE A 606 -29.45 -14.16 8.19
C ILE A 606 -28.88 -15.36 7.43
N GLU A 607 -28.53 -15.22 6.15
CA GLU A 607 -27.92 -16.28 5.36
C GLU A 607 -26.45 -16.50 5.72
N MET A 608 -25.72 -15.42 6.02
CA MET A 608 -24.37 -15.45 6.56
C MET A 608 -24.32 -16.22 7.90
N LEU A 609 -25.27 -15.97 8.80
CA LEU A 609 -25.36 -16.67 10.08
C LEU A 609 -25.75 -18.14 9.91
N LYS A 610 -26.58 -18.50 8.92
CA LYS A 610 -26.83 -19.92 8.58
C LYS A 610 -25.56 -20.61 8.07
N ALA A 611 -24.80 -19.94 7.20
CA ALA A 611 -23.50 -20.43 6.75
C ALA A 611 -22.50 -20.61 7.90
N PHE A 612 -22.45 -19.65 8.83
CA PHE A 612 -21.62 -19.71 10.03
C PHE A 612 -21.98 -20.93 10.89
N ARG A 613 -23.28 -21.20 11.08
CA ARG A 613 -23.75 -22.38 11.82
C ARG A 613 -23.28 -23.68 11.21
N GLN A 614 -23.26 -23.82 9.89
CA GLN A 614 -22.73 -25.04 9.24
C GLN A 614 -21.27 -25.30 9.60
N ARG A 615 -20.47 -24.26 9.83
CA ARG A 615 -19.06 -24.37 10.24
C ARG A 615 -18.88 -24.60 11.74
N ASN A 616 -19.91 -24.32 12.54
CA ASN A 616 -19.87 -24.35 14.00
C ASN A 616 -20.86 -25.34 14.61
N GLY A 617 -21.06 -26.50 13.94
CA GLY A 617 -21.85 -27.63 14.48
C GLY A 617 -23.38 -27.51 14.33
N GLY A 618 -23.86 -26.48 13.65
CA GLY A 618 -25.28 -26.31 13.31
C GLY A 618 -25.69 -27.01 12.00
N PRO A 619 -26.95 -26.78 11.54
CA PRO A 619 -27.46 -27.36 10.31
C PRO A 619 -26.67 -26.92 9.06
N ALA A 620 -26.72 -27.74 8.00
CA ALA A 620 -26.18 -27.36 6.70
C ALA A 620 -26.95 -26.17 6.12
N TRP A 621 -26.22 -25.21 5.55
CA TRP A 621 -26.79 -24.05 4.88
C TRP A 621 -27.21 -24.40 3.45
N THR A 622 -28.48 -24.18 3.15
CA THR A 622 -28.99 -24.26 1.78
C THR A 622 -28.90 -22.88 1.16
N ALA A 623 -27.79 -22.61 0.47
CA ALA A 623 -27.55 -21.31 -0.17
C ALA A 623 -28.68 -20.92 -1.13
N PRO A 624 -29.18 -19.67 -1.08
CA PRO A 624 -30.08 -19.16 -2.10
C PRO A 624 -29.45 -19.17 -3.50
N ALA A 625 -30.29 -19.39 -4.51
CA ALA A 625 -29.88 -19.32 -5.91
C ALA A 625 -29.61 -17.86 -6.30
N GLY A 626 -28.77 -17.66 -7.31
CA GLY A 626 -28.45 -16.33 -7.82
C GLY A 626 -29.69 -15.62 -8.38
N THR A 627 -29.92 -14.40 -7.91
CA THR A 627 -30.95 -13.47 -8.39
C THR A 627 -30.31 -12.13 -8.77
N GLY A 628 -31.10 -11.16 -9.24
CA GLY A 628 -30.59 -9.83 -9.58
C GLY A 628 -29.43 -9.88 -10.59
N ALA A 629 -28.29 -9.28 -10.23
CA ALA A 629 -27.11 -9.26 -11.08
C ALA A 629 -26.43 -10.63 -11.23
N LEU A 630 -26.79 -11.62 -10.40
CA LEU A 630 -26.27 -12.99 -10.42
C LEU A 630 -27.30 -14.00 -10.94
N ALA A 631 -28.39 -13.55 -11.57
CA ALA A 631 -29.46 -14.40 -12.07
C ALA A 631 -28.91 -15.58 -12.92
N GLY A 632 -29.32 -16.80 -12.57
CA GLY A 632 -28.87 -18.04 -13.21
C GLY A 632 -27.67 -18.71 -12.55
N ALA A 633 -27.04 -18.08 -11.55
CA ALA A 633 -26.02 -18.75 -10.73
C ALA A 633 -26.68 -19.80 -9.81
N LEU A 634 -26.08 -20.99 -9.72
CA LEU A 634 -26.64 -22.09 -8.94
C LEU A 634 -26.33 -21.94 -7.45
N SER A 635 -27.31 -22.25 -6.60
CA SER A 635 -27.14 -22.38 -5.14
C SER A 635 -25.95 -23.25 -4.75
N SER A 636 -25.80 -24.38 -5.46
CA SER A 636 -24.78 -25.39 -5.18
C SER A 636 -23.35 -24.90 -5.40
N ASP A 637 -23.17 -23.78 -6.10
CA ASP A 637 -21.86 -23.23 -6.43
C ASP A 637 -21.29 -22.33 -5.34
N ALA A 638 -22.07 -21.95 -4.33
CA ALA A 638 -21.61 -21.08 -3.24
C ALA A 638 -20.50 -21.74 -2.41
N ILE A 639 -19.46 -20.96 -2.09
CA ILE A 639 -18.33 -21.36 -1.25
C ILE A 639 -18.30 -20.40 -0.05
N ILE A 640 -18.55 -20.92 1.15
CA ILE A 640 -18.73 -20.10 2.36
C ILE A 640 -17.47 -19.25 2.63
N GLU A 641 -16.30 -19.87 2.58
CA GLU A 641 -15.02 -19.20 2.84
C GLU A 641 -14.70 -18.13 1.79
N VAL A 642 -15.15 -18.27 0.54
CA VAL A 642 -14.91 -17.24 -0.49
C VAL A 642 -15.89 -16.09 -0.36
N LEU A 643 -17.12 -16.35 0.11
CA LEU A 643 -18.09 -15.29 0.40
C LEU A 643 -17.77 -14.55 1.70
N GLY A 644 -17.18 -15.24 2.67
CA GLY A 644 -17.13 -14.78 4.06
C GLY A 644 -15.76 -14.49 4.65
N ASP A 645 -14.63 -14.94 4.08
CA ASP A 645 -13.30 -14.64 4.65
C ASP A 645 -12.90 -13.18 4.37
N PHE A 646 -13.21 -12.28 5.31
CA PHE A 646 -13.04 -10.85 5.15
C PHE A 646 -11.67 -10.36 5.60
N GLN A 647 -11.09 -10.97 6.65
CA GLN A 647 -9.74 -10.67 7.14
C GLN A 647 -8.62 -11.42 6.41
N GLY A 648 -8.94 -12.39 5.56
CA GLY A 648 -7.95 -13.13 4.78
C GLY A 648 -7.15 -14.17 5.57
N ASP A 649 -7.70 -14.66 6.69
CA ASP A 649 -7.05 -15.70 7.50
C ASP A 649 -7.29 -17.13 6.95
N GLY A 650 -8.10 -17.26 5.90
CA GLY A 650 -8.46 -18.49 5.21
C GLY A 650 -9.68 -19.22 5.77
N ASN A 651 -10.29 -18.70 6.83
CA ASN A 651 -11.46 -19.26 7.51
C ASN A 651 -12.67 -18.33 7.41
N PHE A 652 -13.84 -18.91 7.68
CA PHE A 652 -15.04 -18.13 8.01
C PHE A 652 -15.48 -18.46 9.44
N ASN A 653 -15.35 -17.49 10.34
CA ASN A 653 -15.60 -17.63 11.77
C ASN A 653 -16.20 -16.35 12.40
N THR A 654 -16.22 -16.25 13.73
CA THR A 654 -16.83 -15.11 14.46
C THR A 654 -16.16 -13.77 14.12
N ALA A 655 -14.86 -13.77 13.83
CA ALA A 655 -14.13 -12.57 13.43
C ALA A 655 -14.65 -12.00 12.11
N ASP A 656 -15.03 -12.85 11.15
CA ASP A 656 -15.62 -12.42 9.88
C ASP A 656 -17.01 -11.82 10.07
N VAL A 657 -17.84 -12.43 10.93
CA VAL A 657 -19.16 -11.88 11.25
C VAL A 657 -19.01 -10.51 11.95
N ARG A 658 -18.01 -10.35 12.83
CA ARG A 658 -17.68 -9.07 13.44
C ARG A 658 -17.21 -8.05 12.40
N TYR A 659 -16.32 -8.45 11.49
CA TYR A 659 -15.86 -7.61 10.39
C TYR A 659 -17.05 -7.08 9.57
N PHE A 660 -18.01 -7.94 9.25
CA PHE A 660 -19.21 -7.55 8.51
C PHE A 660 -20.02 -6.48 9.26
N ALA A 661 -20.32 -6.72 10.54
CA ALA A 661 -21.09 -5.80 11.37
C ALA A 661 -20.37 -4.46 11.60
N ASP A 662 -19.05 -4.49 11.75
CA ASP A 662 -18.22 -3.32 12.05
C ASP A 662 -17.92 -2.45 10.82
N GLY A 663 -17.86 -3.05 9.63
CA GLY A 663 -17.25 -2.39 8.48
C GLY A 663 -17.95 -2.56 7.15
N LEU A 664 -18.87 -3.52 6.99
CA LEU A 664 -19.49 -3.82 5.69
C LEU A 664 -21.00 -3.60 5.66
N PHE A 665 -21.63 -3.42 6.82
CA PHE A 665 -23.06 -3.18 6.91
C PHE A 665 -23.40 -1.73 6.58
N LEU A 666 -23.92 -1.49 5.37
CA LEU A 666 -24.27 -0.14 4.92
C LEU A 666 -25.78 0.12 5.02
N VAL A 667 -26.15 1.26 5.59
CA VAL A 667 -27.51 1.80 5.61
C VAL A 667 -27.55 3.02 4.71
N SER A 668 -28.38 2.98 3.66
CA SER A 668 -28.48 4.05 2.65
C SER A 668 -27.14 4.45 2.01
N GLY A 669 -26.19 3.51 1.96
CA GLY A 669 -24.86 3.70 1.36
C GLY A 669 -23.74 4.08 2.33
N ASN A 670 -24.04 4.36 3.60
CA ASN A 670 -23.07 4.69 4.65
C ASN A 670 -22.97 3.56 5.68
N LEU A 671 -21.79 3.40 6.28
CA LEU A 671 -21.58 2.48 7.40
C LEU A 671 -22.46 2.90 8.57
N ASP A 672 -23.15 1.94 9.17
CA ASP A 672 -23.88 2.11 10.42
C ASP A 672 -23.59 0.88 11.29
N ARG A 673 -22.61 1.03 12.20
CA ARG A 673 -22.17 -0.04 13.10
C ARG A 673 -23.31 -0.45 14.02
N ARG A 674 -24.07 0.51 14.55
CA ARG A 674 -25.21 0.22 15.42
C ARG A 674 -26.23 -0.68 14.74
N ALA A 675 -26.64 -0.35 13.52
CA ALA A 675 -27.54 -1.18 12.74
C ALA A 675 -26.94 -2.55 12.41
N GLY A 676 -25.66 -2.61 12.04
CA GLY A 676 -24.97 -3.87 11.71
C GLY A 676 -24.94 -4.86 12.86
N PHE A 677 -24.47 -4.44 14.04
CA PHE A 677 -24.43 -5.29 15.23
C PHE A 677 -25.85 -5.67 15.70
N THR A 678 -26.81 -4.73 15.64
CA THR A 678 -28.21 -5.00 15.99
C THR A 678 -28.83 -6.07 15.09
N GLN A 679 -28.56 -6.01 13.79
CA GLN A 679 -29.09 -6.96 12.81
C GLN A 679 -28.50 -8.36 13.04
N VAL A 680 -27.20 -8.48 13.31
CA VAL A 680 -26.54 -9.75 13.64
C VAL A 680 -27.20 -10.41 14.86
N ASP A 681 -27.37 -9.68 15.95
CA ASP A 681 -27.98 -10.21 17.17
C ASP A 681 -29.46 -10.57 16.97
N THR A 682 -30.21 -9.76 16.22
CA THR A 682 -31.63 -10.00 15.92
C THR A 682 -31.84 -11.27 15.11
N ASP A 683 -31.03 -11.47 14.07
CA ASP A 683 -31.08 -12.67 13.23
C ASP A 683 -30.56 -13.90 13.99
N TRP A 684 -29.53 -13.73 14.82
CA TRP A 684 -29.02 -14.80 15.67
C TRP A 684 -30.07 -15.27 16.68
N ASN A 685 -30.80 -14.35 17.29
CA ASN A 685 -31.91 -14.65 18.19
C ASN A 685 -33.02 -15.42 17.46
N THR A 686 -33.34 -15.02 16.22
CA THR A 686 -34.30 -15.75 15.38
C THR A 686 -33.85 -17.19 15.10
N LEU A 687 -32.54 -17.42 14.94
CA LEU A 687 -31.97 -18.73 14.61
C LEU A 687 -31.72 -19.65 15.82
N THR A 688 -31.50 -19.09 17.01
CA THR A 688 -30.98 -19.81 18.18
C THR A 688 -31.67 -19.50 19.51
N GLY A 689 -32.40 -18.40 19.61
CA GLY A 689 -32.97 -17.89 20.86
C GLY A 689 -31.99 -17.11 21.75
N SER A 690 -30.77 -16.86 21.30
CA SER A 690 -29.80 -15.98 21.97
C SER A 690 -29.67 -14.66 21.22
N SER A 691 -29.76 -13.53 21.92
CA SER A 691 -29.58 -12.19 21.36
C SER A 691 -28.17 -11.63 21.54
N ASN A 692 -27.19 -12.44 21.92
CA ASN A 692 -25.79 -12.03 22.12
C ASN A 692 -24.88 -12.96 21.32
N PHE A 693 -24.67 -12.67 20.05
CA PHE A 693 -23.86 -13.50 19.15
C PHE A 693 -22.38 -13.51 19.56
N PHE A 694 -21.84 -12.37 19.96
CA PHE A 694 -20.41 -12.19 20.27
C PHE A 694 -20.02 -12.58 21.70
N ALA A 695 -20.99 -12.97 22.53
CA ALA A 695 -20.81 -13.32 23.93
C ALA A 695 -20.21 -12.18 24.79
N THR A 696 -20.57 -10.95 24.48
CA THR A 696 -20.10 -9.75 25.18
C THR A 696 -20.71 -9.64 26.57
N THR A 697 -19.89 -9.23 27.55
CA THR A 697 -20.29 -9.02 28.94
C THR A 697 -20.34 -7.52 29.26
N LEU A 698 -21.35 -7.11 30.04
CA LEU A 698 -21.48 -5.74 30.55
C LEU A 698 -21.16 -5.72 32.06
N PRO A 699 -20.64 -4.61 32.61
CA PRO A 699 -20.34 -4.48 34.03
C PRO A 699 -21.62 -4.56 34.85
N ALA A 700 -21.53 -5.08 36.07
CA ALA A 700 -22.65 -5.12 36.99
C ALA A 700 -22.90 -3.74 37.58
N THR A 701 -24.17 -3.43 37.90
CA THR A 701 -24.54 -2.26 38.69
C THR A 701 -24.71 -2.60 40.17
N VAL A 702 -24.90 -1.56 40.99
CA VAL A 702 -25.41 -1.65 42.36
C VAL A 702 -26.70 -2.50 42.42
N GLY A 703 -27.59 -2.35 41.44
CA GLY A 703 -28.88 -3.06 41.35
C GLY A 703 -28.81 -4.47 40.75
N GLY A 704 -27.65 -4.89 40.23
CA GLY A 704 -27.40 -6.25 39.75
C GLY A 704 -26.81 -6.34 38.33
N PRO A 705 -26.87 -7.52 37.69
CA PRO A 705 -26.31 -7.69 36.35
C PRO A 705 -27.09 -6.89 35.30
N ARG A 706 -26.38 -6.12 34.47
CA ARG A 706 -26.97 -5.45 33.31
C ARG A 706 -27.43 -6.47 32.26
N VAL A 707 -28.58 -6.22 31.64
CA VAL A 707 -29.14 -7.09 30.60
C VAL A 707 -28.62 -6.64 29.23
N TYR A 708 -27.93 -7.55 28.54
CA TYR A 708 -27.47 -7.33 27.17
C TYR A 708 -28.66 -7.12 26.21
N LYS A 709 -28.58 -6.07 25.38
CA LYS A 709 -29.51 -5.77 24.28
C LYS A 709 -28.83 -6.01 22.94
N ALA A 710 -29.63 -6.36 21.93
CA ALA A 710 -29.13 -6.56 20.58
C ALA A 710 -28.34 -5.32 20.10
N GLY A 711 -27.11 -5.53 19.66
CA GLY A 711 -26.21 -4.47 19.19
C GLY A 711 -25.21 -3.93 20.22
N ASP A 712 -25.29 -4.32 21.50
CA ASP A 712 -24.41 -3.79 22.56
C ASP A 712 -22.93 -4.14 22.35
N SER A 713 -22.64 -5.25 21.66
CA SER A 713 -21.27 -5.65 21.29
C SER A 713 -20.51 -4.65 20.43
N ARG A 714 -21.19 -3.64 19.83
CA ARG A 714 -20.52 -2.59 19.06
C ARG A 714 -19.59 -1.72 19.92
N ALA A 715 -19.85 -1.66 21.22
CA ALA A 715 -19.10 -0.85 22.18
C ALA A 715 -17.84 -1.56 22.72
N ASP A 716 -17.73 -2.88 22.56
CA ASP A 716 -16.50 -3.64 22.87
C ASP A 716 -15.52 -3.47 21.71
N ILE A 717 -14.67 -2.45 21.79
CA ILE A 717 -13.73 -2.03 20.74
C ILE A 717 -12.30 -1.89 21.25
N ALA A 718 -12.08 -1.87 22.56
CA ALA A 718 -10.77 -1.70 23.17
C ALA A 718 -10.66 -2.39 24.54
N GLY A 719 -9.64 -3.24 24.68
CA GLY A 719 -9.35 -3.94 25.93
C GLY A 719 -8.28 -5.01 25.79
N ALA A 720 -8.06 -5.48 24.55
CA ALA A 720 -6.90 -6.26 24.12
C ALA A 720 -5.61 -5.41 24.03
N VAL A 721 -4.49 -6.06 23.73
CA VAL A 721 -3.13 -5.47 23.77
C VAL A 721 -2.91 -4.34 22.73
N GLY A 722 -3.81 -4.15 21.77
CA GLY A 722 -3.77 -3.07 20.78
C GLY A 722 -4.96 -3.08 19.82
N THR A 723 -5.03 -2.08 18.94
CA THR A 723 -6.08 -1.94 17.92
C THR A 723 -5.52 -1.88 16.49
N THR A 724 -6.33 -2.27 15.51
CA THR A 724 -6.03 -2.15 14.07
C THR A 724 -7.18 -1.44 13.37
N PRO A 725 -7.11 -0.11 13.19
CA PRO A 725 -8.10 0.63 12.43
C PRO A 725 -8.19 0.07 10.99
N GLY A 726 -9.40 -0.21 10.51
CA GLY A 726 -9.61 -0.85 9.20
C GLY A 726 -9.46 -2.38 9.27
N PHE A 727 -8.28 -2.92 8.97
CA PHE A 727 -8.05 -4.35 8.83
C PHE A 727 -8.42 -5.13 10.08
N ALA A 728 -9.42 -6.01 9.92
CA ALA A 728 -9.85 -6.97 10.93
C ALA A 728 -9.95 -6.31 12.32
N PRO A 729 -10.87 -5.35 12.52
CA PRO A 729 -10.87 -4.44 13.66
C PRO A 729 -10.61 -5.20 14.97
N VAL A 730 -9.38 -5.19 15.47
CA VAL A 730 -9.00 -5.84 16.73
C VAL A 730 -9.01 -4.78 17.83
N GLY A 731 -9.14 -5.23 19.06
CA GLY A 731 -9.20 -4.37 20.22
C GLY A 731 -10.19 -4.89 21.24
N ASN A 732 -11.27 -5.48 20.74
CA ASN A 732 -12.31 -6.09 21.56
C ASN A 732 -11.77 -7.24 22.41
N ASP A 733 -12.20 -7.32 23.67
CA ASP A 733 -11.81 -8.38 24.62
C ASP A 733 -13.01 -9.16 25.20
N GLY A 734 -14.21 -8.88 24.71
CA GLY A 734 -15.47 -9.52 25.12
C GLY A 734 -16.15 -8.80 26.29
N ILE A 735 -15.64 -7.66 26.73
CA ILE A 735 -16.18 -6.87 27.85
C ILE A 735 -16.32 -5.43 27.38
N VAL A 736 -17.46 -4.79 27.65
CA VAL A 736 -17.58 -3.33 27.51
C VAL A 736 -17.19 -2.70 28.85
N ASP A 737 -16.09 -1.97 28.93
CA ASP A 737 -15.61 -1.33 30.15
C ASP A 737 -15.04 0.09 29.92
N GLY A 738 -14.41 0.68 30.93
CA GLY A 738 -13.84 2.03 30.84
C GLY A 738 -12.73 2.18 29.79
N LYS A 739 -12.10 1.08 29.33
CA LYS A 739 -11.10 1.13 28.26
C LYS A 739 -11.74 1.47 26.92
N ASP A 740 -12.94 0.96 26.65
CA ASP A 740 -13.69 1.28 25.44
C ASP A 740 -14.04 2.76 25.38
N ILE A 741 -14.57 3.29 26.49
CA ILE A 741 -14.90 4.72 26.61
C ILE A 741 -13.65 5.58 26.41
N THR A 742 -12.55 5.20 27.06
CA THR A 742 -11.25 5.88 26.91
C THR A 742 -10.78 5.89 25.44
N TYR A 743 -10.99 4.79 24.72
CA TYR A 743 -10.62 4.70 23.31
C TYR A 743 -11.44 5.63 22.42
N ILE A 744 -12.75 5.72 22.65
CA ILE A 744 -13.65 6.64 21.92
C ILE A 744 -13.23 8.09 22.18
N MET A 745 -13.07 8.47 23.45
CA MET A 745 -12.63 9.83 23.84
C MET A 745 -11.30 10.23 23.21
N ALA A 746 -10.36 9.28 23.10
CA ALA A 746 -9.06 9.54 22.47
C ALA A 746 -9.16 9.93 20.98
N GLN A 747 -10.21 9.50 20.27
CA GLN A 747 -10.35 9.79 18.83
C GLN A 747 -10.74 11.24 18.53
N TYR A 748 -11.50 11.88 19.43
CA TYR A 748 -11.99 13.26 19.24
C TYR A 748 -11.35 14.27 20.21
N ARG A 749 -10.26 13.90 20.91
CA ARG A 749 -9.53 14.79 21.83
C ARG A 749 -9.07 16.10 21.18
N ALA A 750 -8.76 16.08 19.88
CA ALA A 750 -8.37 17.27 19.11
C ALA A 750 -9.58 18.07 18.57
N GLY A 751 -10.81 17.66 18.91
CA GLY A 751 -12.08 18.15 18.39
C GLY A 751 -12.85 17.08 17.62
N ASP A 752 -14.14 17.33 17.39
CA ASP A 752 -15.03 16.43 16.64
C ASP A 752 -14.45 16.05 15.27
N VAL A 753 -14.58 14.77 14.94
CA VAL A 753 -14.11 14.22 13.67
C VAL A 753 -15.31 13.98 12.78
N ALA A 754 -15.44 14.77 11.72
CA ALA A 754 -16.37 14.44 10.64
C ALA A 754 -15.65 13.48 9.67
N TRP A 755 -16.14 12.25 9.54
CA TRP A 755 -15.47 11.23 8.72
C TRP A 755 -15.29 11.68 7.26
N SER A 756 -16.25 12.44 6.71
CA SER A 756 -16.16 13.00 5.36
C SER A 756 -15.01 14.01 5.15
N ASN A 757 -14.41 14.54 6.22
CA ASN A 757 -13.26 15.41 6.18
C ASN A 757 -11.97 14.60 6.35
N LEU A 758 -11.28 14.37 5.25
CA LEU A 758 -10.06 13.54 5.23
C LEU A 758 -8.97 14.04 6.19
N GLY A 759 -8.79 15.36 6.34
CA GLY A 759 -7.77 15.92 7.24
C GLY A 759 -8.00 15.58 8.71
N GLN A 760 -9.25 15.32 9.11
CA GLN A 760 -9.60 14.80 10.42
C GLN A 760 -9.54 13.27 10.44
N ALA A 761 -10.14 12.61 9.44
CA ALA A 761 -10.28 11.15 9.38
C ALA A 761 -8.94 10.40 9.34
N VAL A 762 -7.87 10.95 8.72
CA VAL A 762 -6.54 10.29 8.71
C VAL A 762 -5.92 10.11 10.11
N ASN A 763 -6.43 10.83 11.11
CA ASN A 763 -5.94 10.81 12.49
C ASN A 763 -6.89 10.07 13.46
N ALA A 764 -7.98 9.48 12.97
CA ALA A 764 -9.01 8.84 13.79
C ALA A 764 -9.31 7.41 13.34
N ASP A 765 -9.99 6.64 14.19
CA ASP A 765 -10.55 5.34 13.87
C ASP A 765 -12.08 5.38 13.93
N LEU A 766 -12.73 5.16 12.77
CA LEU A 766 -14.19 5.14 12.66
C LEU A 766 -14.86 4.04 13.49
N SER A 767 -14.11 3.04 13.97
CA SER A 767 -14.66 2.09 14.93
C SER A 767 -15.18 2.75 16.22
N ALA A 768 -14.81 4.01 16.49
CA ALA A 768 -15.31 4.80 17.61
C ALA A 768 -16.67 5.49 17.34
N ASP A 769 -17.19 5.49 16.11
CA ASP A 769 -18.57 5.91 15.82
C ASP A 769 -19.54 4.84 16.34
N MET A 770 -20.32 5.21 17.36
CA MET A 770 -21.29 4.37 18.08
C MET A 770 -22.72 4.67 17.66
N THR A 771 -22.96 5.87 17.13
CA THR A 771 -24.28 6.34 16.74
C THR A 771 -24.64 5.97 15.30
N GLY A 772 -23.65 5.71 14.45
CA GLY A 772 -23.78 5.36 13.04
C GLY A 772 -23.97 6.56 12.12
N ASP A 773 -23.56 7.76 12.53
CA ASP A 773 -23.77 9.01 11.80
C ASP A 773 -22.53 9.52 11.05
N LEU A 774 -21.41 8.76 11.10
CA LEU A 774 -20.10 9.11 10.54
C LEU A 774 -19.46 10.35 11.18
N LEU A 775 -19.87 10.69 12.40
CA LEU A 775 -19.17 11.62 13.28
C LEU A 775 -18.54 10.82 14.42
N ILE A 776 -17.37 11.27 14.87
CA ILE A 776 -16.77 10.77 16.11
C ILE A 776 -16.68 11.95 17.05
N ASN A 777 -17.51 11.94 18.09
CA ASN A 777 -17.66 13.04 19.02
C ASN A 777 -18.21 12.54 20.38
N ARG A 778 -18.67 13.49 21.20
CA ARG A 778 -19.23 13.24 22.52
C ARG A 778 -20.53 12.42 22.51
N ASP A 779 -21.31 12.47 21.42
CA ASP A 779 -22.56 11.71 21.30
C ASP A 779 -22.29 10.20 21.26
N ASP A 780 -21.13 9.77 20.75
CA ASP A 780 -20.73 8.36 20.74
C ASP A 780 -20.50 7.80 22.15
N VAL A 781 -19.82 8.58 23.00
CA VAL A 781 -19.64 8.21 24.41
C VAL A 781 -21.00 8.21 25.12
N THR A 782 -21.84 9.22 24.84
CA THR A 782 -23.18 9.33 25.42
C THR A 782 -24.07 8.14 25.03
N ASP A 783 -23.98 7.65 23.78
CA ASP A 783 -24.70 6.47 23.30
C ASP A 783 -24.22 5.19 24.01
N VAL A 784 -22.90 5.04 24.23
CA VAL A 784 -22.36 3.92 25.01
C VAL A 784 -22.85 3.99 26.46
N LEU A 785 -22.71 5.13 27.13
CA LEU A 785 -23.14 5.29 28.52
C LEU A 785 -24.64 5.04 28.65
N SER A 786 -25.47 5.67 27.83
CA SER A 786 -26.92 5.67 28.01
C SER A 786 -27.62 4.43 27.47
N ASN A 787 -27.21 3.96 26.27
CA ASN A 787 -27.95 2.91 25.57
C ASN A 787 -27.35 1.51 25.77
N VAL A 788 -26.03 1.40 25.89
CA VAL A 788 -25.32 0.12 26.10
C VAL A 788 -25.12 -0.13 27.59
N LEU A 789 -24.40 0.77 28.24
CA LEU A 789 -24.05 0.62 29.62
C LEU A 789 -25.22 0.98 30.52
N CYS A 790 -26.22 1.77 30.16
CA CYS A 790 -27.27 2.21 31.10
C CYS A 790 -26.69 2.92 32.35
N THR A 791 -25.70 3.78 32.14
CA THR A 791 -25.16 4.68 33.17
C THR A 791 -25.04 6.10 32.61
N ARG A 792 -24.47 7.01 33.39
CA ARG A 792 -24.37 8.43 33.08
C ARG A 792 -22.92 8.86 32.94
N TRP A 793 -22.75 10.07 32.44
CA TRP A 793 -21.48 10.78 32.59
C TRP A 793 -21.06 10.77 34.06
N TRP A 794 -19.75 10.73 34.29
CA TRP A 794 -19.11 10.80 35.61
C TRP A 794 -19.15 9.52 36.47
N ASP A 795 -19.86 8.47 36.08
CA ASP A 795 -19.76 7.15 36.72
C ASP A 795 -18.46 6.45 36.28
N VAL A 796 -17.35 6.76 36.94
CA VAL A 796 -16.01 6.30 36.52
C VAL A 796 -15.81 4.81 36.80
N ASN A 797 -16.56 4.25 37.76
CA ASN A 797 -16.45 2.86 38.17
C ASN A 797 -17.46 1.94 37.44
N LEU A 798 -18.43 2.53 36.72
CA LEU A 798 -19.47 1.90 35.91
C LEU A 798 -20.51 1.08 36.71
N ASP A 799 -20.70 1.37 37.99
CA ASP A 799 -21.66 0.69 38.88
C ASP A 799 -23.10 1.21 38.76
N GLY A 800 -23.35 2.21 37.90
CA GLY A 800 -24.67 2.77 37.61
C GLY A 800 -25.03 3.99 38.44
N VAL A 801 -24.25 4.36 39.45
CA VAL A 801 -24.46 5.59 40.23
C VAL A 801 -23.27 6.53 40.09
N VAL A 802 -23.53 7.83 40.24
CA VAL A 802 -22.47 8.85 40.33
C VAL A 802 -22.43 9.32 41.78
N ASP A 803 -21.39 8.93 42.51
CA ASP A 803 -21.28 9.20 43.94
C ASP A 803 -19.85 9.55 44.42
N ALA A 804 -19.67 9.60 45.74
CA ALA A 804 -18.38 9.94 46.35
C ALA A 804 -17.27 8.92 46.06
N THR A 805 -17.63 7.70 45.65
CA THR A 805 -16.69 6.66 45.22
C THR A 805 -16.02 7.08 43.91
N ASP A 806 -16.78 7.62 42.96
CA ASP A 806 -16.25 8.08 41.68
C ASP A 806 -15.29 9.25 41.86
N GLN A 807 -15.73 10.23 42.65
CA GLN A 807 -14.88 11.35 43.02
C GLN A 807 -13.61 10.88 43.76
N GLY A 808 -13.73 9.88 44.63
CA GLY A 808 -12.62 9.26 45.34
C GLY A 808 -11.61 8.57 44.42
N ILE A 809 -12.07 7.92 43.35
CA ILE A 809 -11.21 7.30 42.33
C ILE A 809 -10.42 8.37 41.58
N ALA A 810 -11.09 9.41 41.06
CA ALA A 810 -10.40 10.50 40.37
C ALA A 810 -9.40 11.21 41.30
N GLN A 811 -9.80 11.50 42.54
CA GLN A 811 -8.96 12.18 43.52
C GLN A 811 -7.71 11.38 43.90
N ALA A 812 -7.80 10.05 43.95
CA ALA A 812 -6.65 9.18 44.20
C ALA A 812 -5.64 9.15 43.03
N ASN A 813 -6.07 9.54 41.82
CA ASN A 813 -5.25 9.45 40.61
C ASN A 813 -4.73 10.80 40.10
N ILE A 814 -5.06 11.93 40.75
CA ILE A 814 -4.58 13.28 40.35
C ILE A 814 -3.06 13.28 40.07
N GLY A 815 -2.69 13.81 38.90
CA GLY A 815 -1.31 13.97 38.44
C GLY A 815 -0.73 12.75 37.72
N ASN A 816 -1.50 11.67 37.58
CA ASN A 816 -1.11 10.50 36.80
C ASN A 816 -1.77 10.52 35.41
N ALA A 817 -1.15 9.84 34.44
CA ALA A 817 -1.84 9.47 33.22
C ALA A 817 -2.99 8.51 33.56
N GLY A 818 -4.15 8.70 32.93
CA GLY A 818 -5.34 7.91 33.20
C GLY A 818 -6.26 7.81 31.99
N GLY A 819 -7.27 6.96 32.10
CA GLY A 819 -8.47 6.97 31.28
C GLY A 819 -9.71 7.00 32.17
N TRP A 820 -10.86 6.64 31.62
CA TRP A 820 -12.16 6.70 32.28
C TRP A 820 -12.14 6.10 33.70
N SER A 821 -11.68 4.85 33.84
CA SER A 821 -11.67 4.15 35.15
C SER A 821 -10.65 4.68 36.15
N GLN A 822 -9.76 5.58 35.76
CA GLN A 822 -8.88 6.32 36.67
C GLN A 822 -9.45 7.69 37.03
N GLY A 823 -10.55 8.10 36.41
CA GLY A 823 -11.19 9.40 36.60
C GLY A 823 -10.67 10.50 35.69
N ASP A 824 -10.09 10.17 34.53
CA ASP A 824 -9.89 11.14 33.43
C ASP A 824 -11.20 11.20 32.64
N VAL A 825 -12.05 12.15 33.02
CA VAL A 825 -13.43 12.24 32.53
C VAL A 825 -13.61 13.31 31.45
N ASP A 826 -12.65 14.22 31.30
CA ASP A 826 -12.56 15.10 30.13
C ASP A 826 -11.78 14.47 28.96
N GLY A 827 -11.05 13.38 29.23
CA GLY A 827 -10.38 12.55 28.26
C GLY A 827 -9.10 13.17 27.72
N ASP A 828 -8.47 14.10 28.44
CA ASP A 828 -7.22 14.77 28.05
C ASP A 828 -5.96 13.88 28.20
N GLY A 829 -6.11 12.71 28.84
CA GLY A 829 -5.08 11.69 29.08
C GLY A 829 -4.41 11.79 30.44
N THR A 830 -4.80 12.75 31.28
CA THR A 830 -4.24 12.99 32.60
C THR A 830 -5.35 13.28 33.60
N VAL A 831 -5.33 12.61 34.75
CA VAL A 831 -6.29 12.93 35.81
C VAL A 831 -5.85 14.22 36.51
N THR A 832 -6.71 15.22 36.54
CA THR A 832 -6.45 16.54 37.12
C THR A 832 -7.48 16.91 38.20
N ALA A 833 -7.29 18.07 38.81
CA ALA A 833 -8.30 18.61 39.72
C ALA A 833 -9.58 19.09 38.99
N ALA A 834 -9.51 19.31 37.67
CA ALA A 834 -10.67 19.66 36.86
C ALA A 834 -11.62 18.47 36.74
N ASP A 835 -11.09 17.27 36.49
CA ASP A 835 -11.85 16.02 36.44
C ASP A 835 -12.65 15.77 37.73
N VAL A 836 -11.99 15.92 38.89
CA VAL A 836 -12.62 15.74 40.21
C VAL A 836 -13.75 16.75 40.46
N ALA A 837 -13.65 17.94 39.87
CA ALA A 837 -14.61 19.02 40.08
C ALA A 837 -15.89 18.84 39.25
N VAL A 838 -15.85 18.10 38.14
CA VAL A 838 -17.00 17.87 37.27
C VAL A 838 -17.76 16.59 37.61
N ILE A 839 -17.16 15.66 38.37
CA ILE A 839 -17.86 14.44 38.81
C ILE A 839 -19.01 14.80 39.77
N CYS A 840 -20.23 14.72 39.26
CA CYS A 840 -21.40 15.23 39.94
C CYS A 840 -22.67 14.55 39.45
N GLY A 841 -23.39 13.84 40.34
CA GLY A 841 -24.64 13.18 39.95
C GLY A 841 -25.76 14.14 39.53
N ALA A 842 -25.68 15.41 39.92
CA ALA A 842 -26.65 16.45 39.52
C ALA A 842 -26.47 16.96 38.09
N ASP A 843 -25.27 16.85 37.51
CA ASP A 843 -24.99 17.15 36.11
C ASP A 843 -25.38 15.92 35.29
N PHE A 844 -26.62 15.92 34.82
CA PHE A 844 -27.27 14.76 34.21
C PHE A 844 -26.90 14.60 32.74
N ASN A 845 -26.65 15.71 32.04
CA ASN A 845 -26.24 15.71 30.62
C ASN A 845 -24.71 15.65 30.45
N GLY A 846 -23.96 15.84 31.53
CA GLY A 846 -22.51 15.76 31.60
C GLY A 846 -21.79 16.97 31.01
N ASP A 847 -22.45 18.10 30.81
CA ASP A 847 -21.85 19.29 30.18
C ASP A 847 -20.91 20.08 31.12
N ALA A 848 -20.64 19.53 32.30
CA ALA A 848 -19.85 20.10 33.39
C ALA A 848 -20.51 21.31 34.07
N SER A 849 -21.81 21.51 33.87
CA SER A 849 -22.63 22.51 34.55
C SER A 849 -23.88 21.86 35.14
N VAL A 850 -24.29 22.28 36.34
CA VAL A 850 -25.59 21.90 36.92
C VAL A 850 -26.57 23.04 36.70
N ASP A 851 -27.51 22.87 35.78
CA ASP A 851 -28.50 23.87 35.43
C ASP A 851 -29.89 23.30 35.07
N PHE A 852 -30.78 24.16 34.59
CA PHE A 852 -32.16 23.74 34.31
C PHE A 852 -32.27 22.64 33.23
N PHE A 853 -31.29 22.52 32.34
CA PHE A 853 -31.29 21.51 31.29
C PHE A 853 -31.05 20.11 31.86
N ASP A 854 -30.23 19.94 32.90
CA ASP A 854 -30.09 18.65 33.61
C ASP A 854 -31.41 18.14 34.17
N TYR A 855 -32.17 19.06 34.77
CA TYR A 855 -33.49 18.73 35.29
C TYR A 855 -34.46 18.31 34.18
N LEU A 856 -34.41 18.99 33.02
CA LEU A 856 -35.24 18.61 31.87
C LEU A 856 -34.85 17.24 31.31
N ASP A 857 -33.55 16.98 31.20
CA ASP A 857 -33.03 15.72 30.65
C ASP A 857 -33.33 14.55 31.59
N PHE A 858 -33.19 14.74 32.91
CA PHE A 858 -33.63 13.74 33.88
C PHE A 858 -35.14 13.48 33.78
N VAL A 859 -35.97 14.53 33.77
CA VAL A 859 -37.44 14.36 33.68
C VAL A 859 -37.84 13.68 32.39
N ALA A 860 -37.16 13.96 31.27
CA ALA A 860 -37.37 13.29 30.01
C ALA A 860 -37.01 11.80 30.10
N ALA A 861 -35.83 11.49 30.63
CA ALA A 861 -35.35 10.13 30.85
C ALA A 861 -36.30 9.32 31.76
N PHE A 862 -36.75 9.93 32.86
CA PHE A 862 -37.67 9.37 33.84
C PHE A 862 -39.05 9.10 33.22
N SER A 863 -39.60 10.08 32.50
CA SER A 863 -40.91 9.95 31.85
C SER A 863 -40.92 8.92 30.72
N ALA A 864 -39.78 8.75 30.04
CA ALA A 864 -39.57 7.74 29.01
C ALA A 864 -39.21 6.36 29.60
N ASN A 865 -39.04 6.25 30.92
CA ASN A 865 -38.64 5.03 31.62
C ASN A 865 -37.34 4.44 31.04
N THR A 866 -36.37 5.31 30.78
CA THR A 866 -35.03 4.92 30.31
C THR A 866 -34.15 4.51 31.48
N CYS A 867 -33.25 3.54 31.27
CA CYS A 867 -32.44 2.97 32.35
C CYS A 867 -31.51 3.96 33.06
N ILE A 868 -31.15 5.08 32.43
CA ILE A 868 -30.33 6.14 33.07
C ILE A 868 -31.11 6.96 34.11
N ALA A 869 -32.43 6.82 34.16
CA ALA A 869 -33.28 7.49 35.16
C ALA A 869 -33.36 6.74 36.49
N ASP A 870 -32.80 5.53 36.58
CA ASP A 870 -32.52 4.82 37.82
C ASP A 870 -31.35 5.53 38.51
N PHE A 871 -31.67 6.62 39.21
CA PHE A 871 -30.70 7.56 39.75
C PHE A 871 -29.92 6.97 40.92
N ASN A 872 -30.57 6.11 41.72
CA ASN A 872 -29.98 5.46 42.88
C ASN A 872 -29.47 4.04 42.60
N GLY A 873 -29.67 3.54 41.38
CA GLY A 873 -29.10 2.29 40.88
C GLY A 873 -29.72 1.04 41.49
N ASP A 874 -30.96 1.09 42.00
CA ASP A 874 -31.63 -0.04 42.64
C ASP A 874 -32.34 -1.00 41.66
N ALA A 875 -32.16 -0.77 40.36
CA ALA A 875 -32.76 -1.46 39.23
C ALA A 875 -34.27 -1.21 39.02
N SER A 876 -34.86 -0.22 39.71
CA SER A 876 -36.27 0.15 39.58
C SER A 876 -36.45 1.65 39.38
N ILE A 877 -36.85 2.08 38.17
CA ILE A 877 -37.17 3.49 37.91
C ILE A 877 -38.50 3.85 38.59
N ASP A 878 -38.45 4.57 39.70
CA ASP A 878 -39.62 4.94 40.49
C ASP A 878 -39.54 6.32 41.16
N PHE A 879 -40.50 6.62 42.02
CA PHE A 879 -40.58 7.93 42.66
C PHE A 879 -39.34 8.27 43.52
N PHE A 880 -38.61 7.29 44.03
CA PHE A 880 -37.42 7.49 44.83
C PHE A 880 -36.25 8.02 43.99
N ASP A 881 -36.08 7.56 42.75
CA ASP A 881 -35.08 8.15 41.83
C ASP A 881 -35.32 9.63 41.58
N TYR A 882 -36.59 9.99 41.42
CA TYR A 882 -36.97 11.38 41.23
C TYR A 882 -36.61 12.22 42.47
N LEU A 883 -36.86 11.70 43.67
CA LEU A 883 -36.49 12.39 44.90
C LEU A 883 -34.97 12.50 45.08
N ASP A 884 -34.22 11.43 44.77
CA ASP A 884 -32.77 11.39 44.90
C ASP A 884 -32.10 12.33 43.90
N PHE A 885 -32.58 12.38 42.65
CA PHE A 885 -32.15 13.37 41.67
C PHE A 885 -32.44 14.79 42.14
N VAL A 886 -33.67 15.10 42.56
CA VAL A 886 -34.03 16.46 43.01
C VAL A 886 -33.20 16.89 44.21
N ALA A 887 -32.91 15.96 45.13
CA ALA A 887 -32.03 16.22 46.26
C ALA A 887 -30.61 16.57 45.78
N SER A 888 -30.03 15.75 44.89
CA SER A 888 -28.72 15.99 44.27
C SER A 888 -28.69 17.35 43.54
N PHE A 889 -29.66 17.59 42.67
CA PHE A 889 -29.80 18.82 41.89
C PHE A 889 -29.89 20.08 42.76
N SER A 890 -30.65 20.01 43.86
CA SER A 890 -30.77 21.13 44.80
C SER A 890 -29.52 21.36 45.66
N GLY A 891 -28.71 20.32 45.84
CA GLY A 891 -27.44 20.36 46.57
C GLY A 891 -26.27 20.90 45.74
N GLY A 892 -26.32 20.71 44.41
CA GLY A 892 -25.22 21.00 43.50
C GLY A 892 -24.09 19.96 43.57
N CYS A 893 -22.94 20.34 43.01
CA CYS A 893 -21.65 19.69 43.21
C CYS A 893 -20.89 20.44 44.33
#